data_AF-A0A925XGM4-F1
#
_entry.id   AF-A0A925XGM4-F1
#
_cell.length_a   1.000
_cell.length_b   1.000
_cell.length_c   1.000
_cell.angle_alpha   90.00
_cell.angle_beta   90.00
_cell.angle_gamma   90.00
#
_symmetry.space_group_name_H-M   'P 1'
#
loop_
_entity.id
_entity.type
_entity.pdbx_description
1 polymer ?
#
loop_
_entity_poly.entity_id
_entity_poly.type
_entity_poly.pdbx_seq_one_letter_code
_entity_poly.pdbx_strand_id
1 'polypeptide(L)'
;LLMRYLFAFLAFFAANVLVLAGDGNRLSYLDSNEVWYPHKDFPKLITPQWVGEEGVECVVTFAIDDMRDPAKYEAYLRPILQRLKQIDGRAPVSIMTCNVKPDDPQLQTWLQEGLSLECHTADHPCPILAGGDIKKSKATYDKCVDLMASIPNNKPVAFRTPCCDSLNTVSPRLFSEIINQTTPGGNFLQLDSSVFTLYTADDPSIPRELLTDPDGREKFRKYIPRKLARGNVVHDGFVNTIENYPYPYVIQRMCWEFPCMVPSDWSANHLHKPNNPDTVRDLKAALDITVLKQGVFNLVFHPHGWIKSEQVIELIDHAVAKHGKKVKFLNFRECVERLNKNLLAGDPLRNRLGRNIKTFMIDVNRDGYIDIASASANGARVRLWDHASSSWKGGDSKQVSLAGLMIEEVFDDSFAPPLPPDIKEVVPNLKAGLRYLDLNEDGNLDVVFSSHKQFGCWLWDPINGKWSIELLNVKRGEKPAALELPPIVREDGSDNGFFVRDRHLCWINEDTDGLPDFIMRVAFDKLLGDRLPDAKSPEAAKQSMRVAPGYRVDLVAHEPLTMDPVAFDWGPDGKLWVAEMADYPNGIPEGGGARAEGRETEKGKREKDSSPSLAPRPSALHPAGRIRYLEDSDGDGLYDKTTLFLDGVPFPNGVIAWKKGVLVSAAPDIFYAEDTNGDGKADKREVLFTGFAEGNQQHRANGFTRGLDNWLYLANGDSGGAVKSMKTGTTIDIRGRDIRIRPDTGEIEAVSGQTQFGRNRDDWGNWFGNNNSRPMYHYVLDDHYLRRNPHLAAPNPQKDVSVAPGAAPVFPSSRTLTRFNDFHTANRFTSACSSMVYRDEVLKGVGSGQWAVADTGQPLSHPPLPTAYSPSFVFISEPVHNLVHREVMQPDGISFTSRRAVGEEQSEFLSSTDNWFRPTQLKTGPDGALYVADMYRLVIEHPQWIPIEW
;
A
#
# COMPACT_ATOMS: atom_id res chain seq x y z
N LEU A 1 13.58 30.16 -39.20
CA LEU A 1 12.42 29.75 -38.37
C LEU A 1 12.43 28.25 -38.04
N LEU A 2 12.43 27.33 -39.02
CA LEU A 2 12.31 25.87 -38.78
C LEU A 2 13.19 25.30 -37.66
N MET A 3 14.47 25.68 -37.55
CA MET A 3 15.36 25.20 -36.48
C MET A 3 14.91 25.52 -35.03
N ARG A 4 14.03 26.50 -34.80
CA ARG A 4 13.47 26.75 -33.46
C ARG A 4 12.30 25.82 -33.12
N TYR A 5 11.56 25.32 -34.11
CA TYR A 5 10.48 24.36 -33.89
C TYR A 5 11.00 22.94 -33.66
N LEU A 6 12.12 22.56 -34.30
CA LEU A 6 12.71 21.23 -34.10
C LEU A 6 13.23 21.03 -32.66
N PHE A 7 13.82 22.07 -32.06
CA PHE A 7 14.23 22.03 -30.65
C PHE A 7 13.05 21.98 -29.68
N ALA A 8 11.95 22.69 -29.96
CA ALA A 8 10.73 22.62 -29.14
C ALA A 8 10.12 21.20 -29.16
N PHE A 9 10.11 20.54 -30.32
CA PHE A 9 9.58 19.17 -30.45
C PHE A 9 10.44 18.11 -29.75
N LEU A 10 11.77 18.27 -29.77
CA LEU A 10 12.68 17.38 -29.04
C LEU A 10 12.63 17.60 -27.52
N ALA A 11 12.49 18.84 -27.06
CA ALA A 11 12.26 19.14 -25.63
C ALA A 11 10.96 18.52 -25.12
N PHE A 12 9.90 18.49 -25.95
CA PHE A 12 8.64 17.85 -25.60
C PHE A 12 8.78 16.33 -25.39
N PHE A 13 9.63 15.66 -26.18
CA PHE A 13 9.94 14.24 -25.96
C PHE A 13 10.81 14.00 -24.73
N ALA A 14 11.79 14.87 -24.45
CA ALA A 14 12.60 14.76 -23.23
C ALA A 14 11.77 14.90 -21.95
N ALA A 15 10.80 15.83 -21.92
CA ALA A 15 9.87 15.99 -20.80
C ALA A 15 9.00 14.74 -20.57
N ASN A 16 8.54 14.08 -21.63
CA ASN A 16 7.72 12.86 -21.53
C ASN A 16 8.52 11.60 -21.11
N VAL A 17 9.86 11.63 -21.13
CA VAL A 17 10.70 10.57 -20.52
C VAL A 17 10.80 10.72 -18.99
N LEU A 18 10.46 11.91 -18.47
CA LEU A 18 10.53 12.26 -17.05
C LEU A 18 9.19 12.12 -16.29
N VAL A 19 8.07 11.89 -16.97
CA VAL A 19 6.73 11.77 -16.34
C VAL A 19 6.06 10.42 -16.70
N LEU A 20 6.69 9.34 -16.22
CA LEU A 20 6.01 8.08 -15.90
C LEU A 20 6.69 7.51 -14.64
N ALA A 21 6.23 7.95 -13.47
CA ALA A 21 6.70 7.53 -12.17
C ALA A 21 6.10 6.16 -11.76
N GLY A 22 6.30 5.16 -12.63
CA GLY A 22 6.06 3.75 -12.28
C GLY A 22 7.07 3.31 -11.23
N ASP A 23 6.59 3.26 -9.98
CA ASP A 23 7.26 2.85 -8.74
C ASP A 23 8.52 3.63 -8.30
N GLY A 24 8.57 3.91 -7.00
CA GLY A 24 9.82 4.16 -6.27
C GLY A 24 10.68 5.35 -6.73
N ASN A 25 10.12 6.57 -6.82
CA ASN A 25 10.81 7.88 -6.73
C ASN A 25 12.32 7.90 -7.12
N ARG A 26 12.60 7.55 -8.39
CA ARG A 26 13.90 7.16 -8.98
C ARG A 26 15.16 7.93 -8.57
N LEU A 27 15.04 9.18 -8.11
CA LEU A 27 16.15 10.13 -7.95
C LEU A 27 16.30 10.71 -6.53
N SER A 28 15.31 10.56 -5.64
CA SER A 28 15.33 11.22 -4.32
C SER A 28 16.22 10.53 -3.29
N TYR A 29 16.22 9.19 -3.23
CA TYR A 29 16.94 8.42 -2.22
C TYR A 29 18.47 8.44 -2.39
N LEU A 30 18.99 8.76 -3.57
CA LEU A 30 20.43 8.60 -3.86
C LEU A 30 21.35 9.49 -3.01
N ASP A 31 20.89 10.62 -2.47
CA ASP A 31 21.61 11.46 -1.49
C ASP A 31 20.88 11.52 -0.13
N SER A 32 19.77 10.78 0.05
CA SER A 32 18.91 10.88 1.24
C SER A 32 19.57 10.25 2.49
N ASN A 33 19.19 10.78 3.65
CA ASN A 33 19.43 10.14 4.95
C ASN A 33 18.28 9.19 5.37
N GLU A 34 17.23 9.05 4.56
CA GLU A 34 16.19 8.05 4.77
C GLU A 34 16.76 6.62 4.75
N VAL A 35 16.36 5.81 5.73
CA VAL A 35 16.93 4.48 5.99
C VAL A 35 16.04 3.35 5.46
N TRP A 36 14.74 3.61 5.24
CA TRP A 36 13.72 2.59 4.95
C TRP A 36 13.11 2.71 3.54
N TYR A 37 13.80 3.37 2.60
CA TYR A 37 13.32 3.56 1.23
C TYR A 37 13.15 2.27 0.39
N PRO A 38 13.83 1.13 0.64
CA PRO A 38 13.62 -0.07 -0.18
C PRO A 38 12.28 -0.76 0.10
N HIS A 39 11.57 -1.10 -0.98
CA HIS A 39 10.31 -1.87 -0.99
C HIS A 39 10.43 -3.06 -1.95
N LYS A 40 9.40 -3.92 -2.01
CA LYS A 40 9.41 -5.17 -2.79
C LYS A 40 9.75 -5.01 -4.29
N ASP A 41 9.46 -3.85 -4.87
CA ASP A 41 9.65 -3.50 -6.29
C ASP A 41 10.92 -2.67 -6.55
N PHE A 42 11.65 -2.27 -5.50
CA PHE A 42 12.90 -1.52 -5.63
C PHE A 42 13.96 -2.38 -6.36
N PRO A 43 14.81 -1.80 -7.24
CA PRO A 43 15.80 -2.56 -8.00
C PRO A 43 16.77 -3.35 -7.12
N LYS A 44 16.97 -4.63 -7.47
CA LYS A 44 17.54 -5.63 -6.56
C LYS A 44 19.07 -5.66 -6.65
N LEU A 45 19.72 -5.87 -5.50
CA LEU A 45 21.14 -6.24 -5.43
C LEU A 45 21.27 -7.72 -5.01
N ILE A 46 21.02 -8.62 -5.95
CA ILE A 46 21.09 -10.08 -5.73
C ILE A 46 22.52 -10.53 -5.41
N THR A 47 22.66 -11.60 -4.64
CA THR A 47 23.96 -12.17 -4.25
C THR A 47 24.92 -12.42 -5.43
N PRO A 48 24.48 -12.98 -6.58
CA PRO A 48 25.33 -13.15 -7.77
C PRO A 48 26.03 -11.89 -8.28
N GLN A 49 25.44 -10.69 -8.11
CA GLN A 49 26.04 -9.42 -8.56
C GLN A 49 27.37 -9.10 -7.87
N TRP A 50 27.56 -9.54 -6.62
CA TRP A 50 28.67 -9.09 -5.78
C TRP A 50 29.45 -10.20 -5.09
N VAL A 51 28.91 -11.42 -4.94
CA VAL A 51 29.61 -12.50 -4.20
C VAL A 51 30.87 -12.99 -4.92
N GLY A 52 30.85 -13.06 -6.26
CA GLY A 52 31.98 -13.46 -7.10
C GLY A 52 32.34 -14.96 -7.06
N GLU A 53 31.40 -15.83 -6.69
CA GLU A 53 31.50 -17.30 -6.78
C GLU A 53 30.33 -17.82 -7.64
N GLU A 54 30.62 -18.66 -8.65
CA GLU A 54 29.63 -19.15 -9.61
C GLU A 54 28.62 -20.11 -8.96
N GLY A 55 27.32 -19.85 -9.15
CA GLY A 55 26.24 -20.69 -8.62
C GLY A 55 25.98 -20.53 -7.12
N VAL A 56 26.57 -19.50 -6.48
CA VAL A 56 26.14 -19.02 -5.16
C VAL A 56 24.99 -18.04 -5.37
N GLU A 57 23.82 -18.40 -4.88
CA GLU A 57 22.58 -17.63 -4.99
C GLU A 57 22.25 -16.87 -3.70
N CYS A 58 22.78 -17.30 -2.54
CA CYS A 58 22.52 -16.67 -1.24
C CYS A 58 23.78 -16.60 -0.39
N VAL A 59 24.01 -15.47 0.25
CA VAL A 59 24.98 -15.38 1.36
C VAL A 59 24.25 -15.49 2.69
N VAL A 60 24.83 -16.25 3.61
CA VAL A 60 24.41 -16.32 5.01
C VAL A 60 25.48 -15.62 5.85
N THR A 61 25.11 -14.53 6.54
CA THR A 61 25.95 -13.88 7.55
C THR A 61 25.44 -14.25 8.94
N PHE A 62 26.31 -14.89 9.73
CA PHE A 62 26.06 -15.13 11.15
C PHE A 62 26.89 -14.16 11.99
N ALA A 63 26.25 -13.50 12.93
CA ALA A 63 26.96 -12.75 13.96
C ALA A 63 26.42 -13.02 15.37
N ILE A 64 27.26 -12.79 16.36
CA ILE A 64 26.87 -12.84 17.77
C ILE A 64 27.01 -11.44 18.39
N ASP A 65 26.01 -11.02 19.16
CA ASP A 65 25.91 -9.65 19.66
C ASP A 65 26.47 -9.46 21.08
N ASP A 66 26.68 -8.21 21.49
CA ASP A 66 26.91 -7.80 22.89
C ASP A 66 28.27 -8.18 23.53
N MET A 67 29.32 -8.53 22.77
CA MET A 67 30.54 -9.09 23.39
C MET A 67 31.24 -8.14 24.37
N ARG A 68 31.40 -8.65 25.61
CA ARG A 68 32.16 -8.05 26.73
C ARG A 68 33.07 -9.04 27.47
N ASP A 69 32.94 -10.34 27.20
CA ASP A 69 33.67 -11.44 27.82
C ASP A 69 33.99 -12.51 26.77
N PRO A 70 35.24 -12.58 26.26
CA PRO A 70 35.61 -13.55 25.24
C PRO A 70 35.38 -15.01 25.66
N ALA A 71 35.51 -15.36 26.94
CA ALA A 71 35.41 -16.75 27.40
C ALA A 71 33.97 -17.28 27.35
N LYS A 72 32.98 -16.46 27.76
CA LYS A 72 31.55 -16.80 27.61
C LYS A 72 31.18 -16.99 26.13
N TYR A 73 31.71 -16.12 25.26
CA TYR A 73 31.38 -16.11 23.83
C TYR A 73 32.01 -17.30 23.11
N GLU A 74 33.27 -17.63 23.44
CA GLU A 74 33.95 -18.83 22.97
C GLU A 74 33.20 -20.11 23.36
N ALA A 75 32.75 -20.21 24.61
CA ALA A 75 31.99 -21.38 25.09
C ALA A 75 30.68 -21.62 24.32
N TYR A 76 29.98 -20.54 23.92
CA TYR A 76 28.75 -20.63 23.10
C TYR A 76 29.07 -20.91 21.61
N LEU A 77 30.06 -20.21 21.06
CA LEU A 77 30.39 -20.27 19.63
C LEU A 77 31.09 -21.57 19.22
N ARG A 78 31.97 -22.15 20.06
CA ARG A 78 32.88 -23.24 19.66
C ARG A 78 32.22 -24.39 18.87
N PRO A 79 31.06 -24.97 19.24
CA PRO A 79 30.41 -26.00 18.41
C PRO A 79 29.94 -25.47 17.04
N ILE A 80 29.46 -24.22 16.95
CA ILE A 80 29.07 -23.56 15.68
C ILE A 80 30.30 -23.37 14.78
N LEU A 81 31.41 -22.85 15.35
CA LEU A 81 32.66 -22.63 14.63
C LEU A 81 33.28 -23.96 14.15
N GLN A 82 33.16 -25.03 14.94
CA GLN A 82 33.56 -26.38 14.52
C GLN A 82 32.70 -26.89 13.36
N ARG A 83 31.38 -26.67 13.38
CA ARG A 83 30.49 -27.09 12.28
C ARG A 83 30.79 -26.36 10.98
N LEU A 84 30.95 -25.03 11.02
CA LEU A 84 31.30 -24.24 9.83
C LEU A 84 32.65 -24.67 9.22
N LYS A 85 33.65 -24.98 10.05
CA LYS A 85 34.95 -25.50 9.59
C LYS A 85 34.87 -26.85 8.90
N GLN A 86 33.90 -27.71 9.25
CA GLN A 86 33.67 -28.97 8.53
C GLN A 86 33.06 -28.75 7.13
N ILE A 87 32.52 -27.55 6.85
CA ILE A 87 31.81 -27.23 5.60
C ILE A 87 32.73 -26.45 4.64
N ASP A 88 33.33 -25.35 5.09
CA ASP A 88 34.12 -24.41 4.25
C ASP A 88 35.58 -24.26 4.73
N GLY A 89 36.05 -25.13 5.65
CA GLY A 89 37.42 -25.10 6.21
C GLY A 89 37.71 -23.95 7.19
N ARG A 90 36.77 -23.00 7.35
CA ARG A 90 36.89 -21.74 8.08
C ARG A 90 35.69 -21.55 9.01
N ALA A 91 35.77 -20.62 9.94
CA ALA A 91 34.64 -20.22 10.77
C ALA A 91 34.21 -18.76 10.49
N PRO A 92 33.50 -18.49 9.38
CA PRO A 92 33.05 -17.15 9.02
C PRO A 92 31.87 -16.70 9.90
N VAL A 93 32.20 -16.15 11.07
CA VAL A 93 31.25 -15.54 12.02
C VAL A 93 31.78 -14.16 12.41
N SER A 94 30.90 -13.17 12.49
CA SER A 94 31.21 -11.85 13.03
C SER A 94 30.86 -11.74 14.52
N ILE A 95 31.63 -10.99 15.29
CA ILE A 95 31.35 -10.73 16.70
C ILE A 95 31.15 -9.23 16.89
N MET A 96 29.89 -8.81 17.09
CA MET A 96 29.57 -7.42 17.43
C MET A 96 29.99 -7.19 18.88
N THR A 97 30.95 -6.29 19.06
CA THR A 97 31.68 -6.15 20.31
C THR A 97 31.38 -4.80 20.95
N CYS A 98 31.15 -4.81 22.27
CA CYS A 98 31.07 -3.59 23.05
C CYS A 98 32.46 -3.16 23.52
N ASN A 99 33.09 -3.98 24.38
CA ASN A 99 34.31 -3.62 25.10
C ASN A 99 35.09 -4.86 25.52
N VAL A 100 36.34 -4.99 25.07
CA VAL A 100 37.28 -6.08 25.44
C VAL A 100 38.70 -5.54 25.55
N LYS A 101 39.61 -6.34 26.12
CA LYS A 101 41.04 -6.05 26.14
C LYS A 101 41.67 -6.33 24.76
N PRO A 102 42.33 -5.37 24.09
CA PRO A 102 42.88 -5.60 22.75
C PRO A 102 44.02 -6.63 22.67
N ASP A 103 44.65 -6.95 23.80
CA ASP A 103 45.73 -7.93 23.96
C ASP A 103 45.25 -9.33 24.37
N ASP A 104 43.93 -9.57 24.43
CA ASP A 104 43.39 -10.90 24.77
C ASP A 104 43.69 -11.93 23.65
N PRO A 105 44.34 -13.07 23.99
CA PRO A 105 44.81 -14.05 23.00
C PRO A 105 43.66 -14.79 22.27
N GLN A 106 42.44 -14.79 22.83
CA GLN A 106 41.28 -15.38 22.15
C GLN A 106 40.91 -14.59 20.88
N LEU A 107 41.13 -13.27 20.88
CA LEU A 107 40.85 -12.40 19.73
C LEU A 107 41.75 -12.75 18.54
N GLN A 108 43.05 -12.97 18.78
CA GLN A 108 43.98 -13.41 17.73
C GLN A 108 43.66 -14.83 17.24
N THR A 109 43.23 -15.70 18.14
CA THR A 109 42.79 -17.06 17.79
C THR A 109 41.59 -17.01 16.83
N TRP A 110 40.55 -16.26 17.17
CA TRP A 110 39.37 -16.10 16.30
C TRP A 110 39.69 -15.46 14.93
N LEU A 111 40.54 -14.44 14.89
CA LEU A 111 40.97 -13.83 13.62
C LEU A 111 41.71 -14.83 12.71
N GLN A 112 42.52 -15.73 13.29
CA GLN A 112 43.19 -16.83 12.56
C GLN A 112 42.22 -17.94 12.13
N GLU A 113 41.14 -18.17 12.89
CA GLU A 113 40.10 -19.15 12.57
C GLU A 113 39.10 -18.69 11.48
N GLY A 114 39.16 -17.41 11.07
CA GLY A 114 38.35 -16.85 9.99
C GLY A 114 37.20 -15.94 10.44
N LEU A 115 37.13 -15.56 11.72
CA LEU A 115 36.12 -14.64 12.23
C LEU A 115 36.46 -13.16 11.92
N SER A 116 35.51 -12.27 12.18
CA SER A 116 35.73 -10.83 12.25
C SER A 116 35.22 -10.23 13.57
N LEU A 117 35.87 -9.16 14.04
CA LEU A 117 35.54 -8.48 15.29
C LEU A 117 35.05 -7.07 14.95
N GLU A 118 33.76 -6.84 15.19
CA GLU A 118 32.97 -5.73 14.68
C GLU A 118 32.41 -4.87 15.82
N CYS A 119 31.74 -3.75 15.53
CA CYS A 119 31.40 -2.72 16.52
C CYS A 119 29.91 -2.71 16.91
N HIS A 120 29.62 -2.58 18.20
CA HIS A 120 28.25 -2.41 18.72
C HIS A 120 28.03 -1.05 19.42
N THR A 121 28.81 -0.76 20.45
CA THR A 121 29.00 0.53 21.16
C THR A 121 29.71 0.19 22.47
N ALA A 122 30.55 1.07 22.98
CA ALA A 122 31.39 0.74 24.13
C ALA A 122 30.59 0.47 25.42
N ASP A 123 29.43 1.11 25.56
CA ASP A 123 28.65 1.13 26.79
C ASP A 123 27.20 0.60 26.64
N HIS A 124 26.77 0.24 25.42
CA HIS A 124 25.41 -0.23 25.08
C HIS A 124 24.27 0.66 25.66
N PRO A 125 24.16 1.94 25.24
CA PRO A 125 22.95 2.73 25.49
C PRO A 125 21.75 2.12 24.75
N CYS A 126 20.61 1.95 25.42
CA CYS A 126 19.40 1.35 24.84
C CYS A 126 18.14 2.14 25.27
N PRO A 127 17.52 2.96 24.39
CA PRO A 127 17.90 3.23 22.98
C PRO A 127 19.27 3.91 22.84
N ILE A 128 19.87 3.92 21.63
CA ILE A 128 21.22 4.49 21.45
C ILE A 128 21.28 5.99 21.79
N LEU A 129 20.22 6.74 21.49
CA LEU A 129 20.09 8.18 21.76
C LEU A 129 19.58 8.49 23.18
N ALA A 130 19.57 7.50 24.10
CA ALA A 130 18.94 7.61 25.42
C ALA A 130 19.52 8.73 26.30
N GLY A 131 18.61 9.52 26.88
CA GLY A 131 18.92 10.61 27.80
C GLY A 131 19.27 11.94 27.13
N GLY A 132 18.84 12.17 25.88
CA GLY A 132 18.91 13.49 25.23
C GLY A 132 20.29 13.95 24.78
N ASP A 133 21.27 13.05 24.60
CA ASP A 133 22.66 13.41 24.32
C ASP A 133 23.29 12.63 23.15
N ILE A 134 23.25 13.24 21.97
CA ILE A 134 23.90 12.70 20.77
C ILE A 134 25.45 12.75 20.84
N LYS A 135 26.05 13.63 21.66
CA LYS A 135 27.51 13.70 21.82
C LYS A 135 28.02 12.53 22.65
N LYS A 136 27.31 12.17 23.72
CA LYS A 136 27.50 10.91 24.45
C LYS A 136 27.28 9.69 23.55
N SER A 137 26.23 9.71 22.73
CA SER A 137 25.94 8.63 21.75
C SER A 137 27.11 8.44 20.77
N LYS A 138 27.61 9.52 20.18
CA LYS A 138 28.81 9.50 19.34
C LYS A 138 30.06 9.05 20.11
N ALA A 139 30.24 9.49 21.36
CA ALA A 139 31.40 9.11 22.16
C ALA A 139 31.45 7.60 22.47
N THR A 140 30.32 6.92 22.71
CA THR A 140 30.31 5.45 22.87
C THR A 140 30.62 4.72 21.57
N TYR A 141 30.16 5.27 20.43
CA TYR A 141 30.45 4.74 19.10
C TYR A 141 31.94 4.89 18.76
N ASP A 142 32.48 6.11 18.79
CA ASP A 142 33.88 6.42 18.45
C ASP A 142 34.84 5.60 19.32
N LYS A 143 34.59 5.53 20.63
CA LYS A 143 35.34 4.70 21.59
C LYS A 143 35.31 3.21 21.24
N CYS A 144 34.20 2.69 20.71
CA CYS A 144 34.08 1.29 20.31
C CYS A 144 34.86 1.01 19.01
N VAL A 145 34.71 1.87 18.02
CA VAL A 145 35.38 1.75 16.72
C VAL A 145 36.90 1.88 16.86
N ASP A 146 37.39 2.86 17.62
CA ASP A 146 38.83 3.03 17.88
C ASP A 146 39.39 1.88 18.74
N LEU A 147 38.60 1.32 19.67
CA LEU A 147 38.98 0.11 20.42
C LEU A 147 39.10 -1.10 19.50
N MET A 148 38.11 -1.36 18.63
CA MET A 148 38.14 -2.50 17.70
C MET A 148 39.26 -2.39 16.66
N ALA A 149 39.57 -1.17 16.21
CA ALA A 149 40.71 -0.90 15.33
C ALA A 149 42.08 -1.03 16.03
N SER A 150 42.13 -0.92 17.37
CA SER A 150 43.37 -1.12 18.14
C SER A 150 43.78 -2.59 18.33
N ILE A 151 42.85 -3.55 18.08
CA ILE A 151 43.13 -4.98 18.18
C ILE A 151 44.09 -5.39 17.04
N PRO A 152 45.26 -6.01 17.33
CA PRO A 152 46.21 -6.41 16.30
C PRO A 152 45.56 -7.28 15.22
N ASN A 153 45.91 -7.04 13.96
CA ASN A 153 45.35 -7.72 12.77
C ASN A 153 43.83 -7.56 12.54
N ASN A 154 43.08 -6.90 13.43
CA ASN A 154 41.66 -6.65 13.20
C ASN A 154 41.45 -5.52 12.17
N LYS A 155 40.29 -5.57 11.51
CA LYS A 155 39.76 -4.52 10.64
C LYS A 155 38.25 -4.54 10.77
N PRO A 156 37.65 -3.81 11.72
CA PRO A 156 36.20 -3.72 11.82
C PRO A 156 35.66 -3.03 10.57
N VAL A 157 34.55 -3.52 10.05
CA VAL A 157 33.81 -2.91 8.93
C VAL A 157 32.35 -2.69 9.26
N ALA A 158 31.79 -3.44 10.22
CA ALA A 158 30.37 -3.50 10.50
C ALA A 158 29.98 -2.84 11.81
N PHE A 159 28.79 -2.24 11.80
CA PHE A 159 28.09 -1.74 12.96
C PHE A 159 26.82 -2.56 13.24
N ARG A 160 26.34 -2.45 14.49
CA ARG A 160 24.99 -2.80 14.87
C ARG A 160 24.53 -1.89 16.01
N THR A 161 23.37 -1.28 15.83
CA THR A 161 22.79 -0.36 16.80
C THR A 161 22.17 -1.13 17.98
N PRO A 162 22.45 -0.75 19.24
CA PRO A 162 21.82 -1.32 20.41
C PRO A 162 20.29 -1.38 20.32
N CYS A 163 19.71 -2.50 20.75
CA CYS A 163 18.25 -2.70 20.85
C CYS A 163 17.46 -2.44 19.55
N CYS A 164 18.09 -2.45 18.37
CA CYS A 164 17.44 -2.18 17.08
C CYS A 164 16.31 -3.15 16.70
N ASP A 165 16.23 -4.30 17.36
CA ASP A 165 15.20 -5.33 17.16
C ASP A 165 14.06 -5.29 18.19
N SER A 166 14.17 -4.40 19.17
CA SER A 166 13.28 -4.33 20.34
C SER A 166 12.79 -2.91 20.67
N LEU A 167 13.45 -1.87 20.13
CA LEU A 167 13.09 -0.46 20.23
C LEU A 167 13.44 0.29 18.93
N ASN A 168 12.81 1.44 18.70
CA ASN A 168 13.14 2.34 17.60
C ASN A 168 14.43 3.12 17.92
N THR A 169 15.59 2.55 17.56
CA THR A 169 16.91 3.13 17.85
C THR A 169 17.66 3.62 16.61
N VAL A 170 17.26 3.16 15.44
CA VAL A 170 17.83 3.53 14.14
C VAL A 170 17.20 4.83 13.67
N SER A 171 17.99 5.74 13.09
CA SER A 171 17.45 6.97 12.51
C SER A 171 18.33 7.56 11.41
N PRO A 172 17.77 8.43 10.53
CA PRO A 172 18.54 9.18 9.53
C PRO A 172 19.75 9.92 10.10
N ARG A 173 19.62 10.39 11.34
CA ARG A 173 20.64 11.17 12.04
C ARG A 173 21.76 10.32 12.64
N LEU A 174 21.44 9.10 13.07
CA LEU A 174 22.43 8.12 13.51
C LEU A 174 23.43 7.83 12.37
N PHE A 175 22.95 7.77 11.13
CA PHE A 175 23.84 7.66 9.97
C PHE A 175 24.60 8.96 9.69
N SER A 176 23.93 10.11 9.61
CA SER A 176 24.57 11.37 9.21
C SER A 176 25.64 11.88 10.19
N GLU A 177 25.41 11.80 11.50
CA GLU A 177 26.27 12.39 12.54
C GLU A 177 27.16 11.38 13.28
N ILE A 178 26.86 10.08 13.20
CA ILE A 178 27.61 9.04 13.94
C ILE A 178 28.26 8.04 12.98
N ILE A 179 27.48 7.18 12.30
CA ILE A 179 28.02 6.02 11.55
C ILE A 179 28.86 6.46 10.33
N ASN A 180 28.36 7.43 9.54
CA ASN A 180 29.06 7.92 8.35
C ASN A 180 30.20 8.91 8.66
N GLN A 181 30.46 9.23 9.92
CA GLN A 181 31.59 10.07 10.29
C GLN A 181 32.90 9.24 10.36
N THR A 182 34.01 9.94 10.61
CA THR A 182 35.30 9.33 10.96
C THR A 182 35.56 9.59 12.45
N THR A 183 36.17 8.63 13.16
CA THR A 183 36.49 8.76 14.57
C THR A 183 37.69 9.70 14.81
N PRO A 184 37.93 10.15 16.06
CA PRO A 184 39.17 10.82 16.44
C PRO A 184 40.44 9.99 16.16
N GLY A 185 40.37 8.66 16.24
CA GLY A 185 41.47 7.76 15.83
C GLY A 185 41.68 7.63 14.31
N GLY A 186 40.84 8.26 13.48
CA GLY A 186 40.92 8.19 12.02
C GLY A 186 40.25 6.97 11.39
N ASN A 187 39.50 6.20 12.18
CA ASN A 187 38.81 4.98 11.75
C ASN A 187 37.38 5.27 11.30
N PHE A 188 36.80 4.35 10.52
CA PHE A 188 35.41 4.43 10.07
C PHE A 188 34.90 3.04 9.65
N LEU A 189 33.57 2.88 9.67
CA LEU A 189 32.89 1.65 9.25
C LEU A 189 32.30 1.79 7.84
N GLN A 190 31.95 0.65 7.23
CA GLN A 190 31.43 0.54 5.86
C GLN A 190 30.07 -0.16 5.78
N LEU A 191 29.63 -0.83 6.84
CA LEU A 191 28.42 -1.64 6.90
C LEU A 191 27.67 -1.39 8.21
N ASP A 192 26.34 -1.39 8.18
CA ASP A 192 25.45 -1.52 9.34
C ASP A 192 24.49 -2.70 9.13
N SER A 193 23.88 -3.15 10.22
CA SER A 193 22.98 -4.31 10.28
C SER A 193 21.83 -4.08 11.27
N SER A 194 21.32 -2.85 11.31
CA SER A 194 20.34 -2.40 12.31
C SER A 194 18.90 -2.35 11.78
N VAL A 195 18.71 -2.36 10.46
CA VAL A 195 17.39 -2.45 9.85
C VAL A 195 16.98 -3.92 9.75
N PHE A 196 15.71 -4.21 9.98
CA PHE A 196 15.14 -5.55 9.81
C PHE A 196 14.39 -5.69 8.49
N THR A 197 14.33 -6.90 7.95
CA THR A 197 13.37 -7.23 6.91
C THR A 197 12.50 -8.43 7.26
N LEU A 198 11.22 -8.33 6.93
CA LEU A 198 10.22 -9.38 7.05
C LEU A 198 9.62 -9.73 5.70
N TYR A 199 9.15 -10.96 5.58
CA TYR A 199 8.42 -11.44 4.41
C TYR A 199 6.90 -11.41 4.65
N THR A 200 6.12 -11.07 3.62
CA THR A 200 4.67 -10.85 3.71
C THR A 200 3.96 -11.41 2.48
N ALA A 201 2.64 -11.61 2.54
CA ALA A 201 1.83 -12.11 1.42
C ALA A 201 1.60 -11.09 0.29
N ASP A 202 2.21 -9.91 0.40
CA ASP A 202 2.14 -8.82 -0.57
C ASP A 202 3.20 -8.95 -1.68
N ASP A 203 4.12 -9.92 -1.57
CA ASP A 203 5.08 -10.32 -2.59
C ASP A 203 4.69 -11.68 -3.21
N PRO A 204 4.09 -11.70 -4.42
CA PRO A 204 3.63 -12.93 -5.06
C PRO A 204 4.77 -13.82 -5.59
N SER A 205 6.05 -13.40 -5.50
CA SER A 205 7.18 -14.27 -5.82
C SER A 205 7.49 -15.30 -4.73
N ILE A 206 6.87 -15.18 -3.55
CA ILE A 206 7.10 -16.04 -2.39
C ILE A 206 5.96 -17.06 -2.23
N PRO A 207 6.25 -18.38 -2.19
CA PRO A 207 5.23 -19.41 -1.95
C PRO A 207 4.52 -19.22 -0.60
N ARG A 208 3.18 -19.24 -0.64
CA ARG A 208 2.30 -18.89 0.50
C ARG A 208 2.52 -19.78 1.73
N GLU A 209 2.90 -21.03 1.52
CA GLU A 209 3.22 -22.00 2.57
C GLU A 209 4.49 -21.65 3.39
N LEU A 210 5.38 -20.81 2.85
CA LEU A 210 6.52 -20.25 3.59
C LEU A 210 6.14 -19.00 4.39
N LEU A 211 5.07 -18.31 3.98
CA LEU A 211 4.57 -17.06 4.56
C LEU A 211 3.48 -17.26 5.61
N THR A 212 2.81 -18.41 5.64
CA THR A 212 1.69 -18.69 6.55
C THR A 212 2.07 -19.67 7.67
N ASP A 213 1.46 -19.47 8.84
CA ASP A 213 1.42 -20.47 9.90
C ASP A 213 0.27 -21.48 9.67
N PRO A 214 0.25 -22.64 10.36
CA PRO A 214 -0.77 -23.67 10.16
C PRO A 214 -2.21 -23.23 10.49
N ASP A 215 -2.41 -22.09 11.15
CA ASP A 215 -3.71 -21.44 11.38
C ASP A 215 -4.10 -20.44 10.27
N GLY A 216 -3.26 -20.28 9.24
CA GLY A 216 -3.44 -19.38 8.10
C GLY A 216 -2.99 -17.94 8.34
N ARG A 217 -2.48 -17.57 9.52
CA ARG A 217 -1.97 -16.22 9.80
C ARG A 217 -0.59 -15.98 9.15
N GLU A 218 -0.21 -14.73 8.97
CA GLU A 218 1.14 -14.39 8.49
C GLU A 218 2.23 -14.72 9.53
N LYS A 219 3.22 -15.50 9.09
CA LYS A 219 4.30 -16.05 9.88
C LYS A 219 5.26 -15.00 10.44
N PHE A 220 5.50 -13.90 9.74
CA PHE A 220 6.56 -12.96 10.11
C PHE A 220 6.06 -11.69 10.82
N ARG A 221 4.89 -11.14 10.44
CA ARG A 221 4.32 -9.94 11.10
C ARG A 221 4.07 -10.14 12.60
N LYS A 222 3.85 -11.38 13.08
CA LYS A 222 3.69 -11.74 14.50
C LYS A 222 4.92 -11.44 15.39
N TYR A 223 6.11 -11.31 14.80
CA TYR A 223 7.36 -11.04 15.51
C TYR A 223 7.69 -9.54 15.65
N ILE A 224 6.90 -8.66 15.03
CA ILE A 224 7.10 -7.22 15.16
C ILE A 224 6.71 -6.79 16.58
N PRO A 225 7.59 -6.10 17.33
CA PRO A 225 7.29 -5.64 18.69
C PRO A 225 6.03 -4.77 18.73
N ARG A 226 5.00 -5.26 19.42
CA ARG A 226 3.74 -4.56 19.69
C ARG A 226 3.40 -4.68 21.18
N LYS A 227 2.81 -3.64 21.74
CA LYS A 227 2.46 -3.46 23.17
C LYS A 227 3.58 -3.85 24.15
N LEU A 228 4.84 -3.60 23.79
CA LEU A 228 6.00 -3.90 24.63
C LEU A 228 6.08 -2.91 25.80
N ALA A 229 5.90 -3.37 27.03
CA ALA A 229 6.05 -2.52 28.21
C ALA A 229 7.53 -2.38 28.64
N ARG A 230 8.02 -1.14 28.76
CA ARG A 230 9.28 -0.81 29.44
C ARG A 230 9.03 0.32 30.45
N GLY A 231 9.18 0.01 31.74
CA GLY A 231 8.82 0.95 32.81
C GLY A 231 7.34 1.30 32.76
N ASN A 232 7.03 2.60 32.65
CA ASN A 232 5.65 3.11 32.54
C ASN A 232 5.20 3.35 31.09
N VAL A 233 6.04 3.03 30.09
CA VAL A 233 5.72 3.24 28.67
C VAL A 233 5.35 1.91 28.01
N VAL A 234 4.31 1.92 27.19
CA VAL A 234 3.93 0.82 26.30
C VAL A 234 4.26 1.24 24.88
N HIS A 235 5.10 0.46 24.21
CA HIS A 235 5.50 0.68 22.81
C HIS A 235 4.58 -0.11 21.87
N ASP A 236 3.97 0.52 20.87
CA ASP A 236 3.04 -0.13 19.93
C ASP A 236 3.25 0.24 18.45
N GLY A 237 4.32 0.98 18.15
CA GLY A 237 4.69 1.39 16.80
C GLY A 237 6.18 1.19 16.54
N PHE A 238 6.59 -0.06 16.31
CA PHE A 238 7.96 -0.41 15.90
C PHE A 238 8.16 -0.18 14.39
N VAL A 239 9.22 0.56 14.02
CA VAL A 239 9.41 1.08 12.64
C VAL A 239 10.70 0.65 11.95
N ASN A 240 11.61 -0.08 12.63
CA ASN A 240 12.93 -0.42 12.09
C ASN A 240 12.88 -1.54 11.02
N THR A 241 11.90 -1.54 10.11
CA THR A 241 11.62 -2.66 9.18
C THR A 241 11.39 -2.23 7.73
N ILE A 242 11.82 -3.06 6.79
CA ILE A 242 11.47 -3.01 5.36
C ILE A 242 10.86 -4.35 4.91
N GLU A 243 9.95 -4.34 3.95
CA GLU A 243 9.15 -5.54 3.60
C GLU A 243 9.62 -6.16 2.28
N ASN A 244 9.85 -7.48 2.30
CA ASN A 244 10.24 -8.31 1.15
C ASN A 244 11.54 -7.92 0.41
N TYR A 245 12.44 -7.16 1.05
CA TYR A 245 13.70 -6.68 0.47
C TYR A 245 14.95 -7.19 1.24
N PRO A 246 15.38 -8.45 1.01
CA PRO A 246 16.52 -9.07 1.70
C PRO A 246 17.86 -8.83 0.98
N TYR A 247 18.06 -7.65 0.41
CA TYR A 247 19.27 -7.31 -0.37
C TYR A 247 20.05 -6.20 0.33
N PRO A 248 21.38 -6.14 0.17
CA PRO A 248 22.13 -4.99 0.63
C PRO A 248 21.73 -3.74 -0.17
N TYR A 249 21.66 -2.61 0.52
CA TYR A 249 21.47 -1.29 -0.07
C TYR A 249 22.41 -0.29 0.60
N VAL A 250 22.35 0.98 0.20
CA VAL A 250 23.32 1.99 0.66
C VAL A 250 22.64 3.23 1.22
N ILE A 251 23.12 3.69 2.37
CA ILE A 251 22.65 4.88 3.07
C ILE A 251 23.67 6.01 2.86
N GLN A 252 23.20 7.17 2.40
CA GLN A 252 24.01 8.37 2.06
C GLN A 252 25.26 8.12 1.17
N ARG A 253 25.24 7.10 0.31
CA ARG A 253 26.39 6.63 -0.51
C ARG A 253 27.65 6.30 0.32
N MET A 254 27.52 5.96 1.61
CA MET A 254 28.65 5.78 2.53
C MET A 254 28.60 4.48 3.35
N CYS A 255 27.43 4.03 3.79
CA CYS A 255 27.27 2.78 4.54
C CYS A 255 26.42 1.77 3.76
N TRP A 256 26.86 0.51 3.71
CA TRP A 256 26.03 -0.63 3.30
C TRP A 256 25.07 -1.01 4.42
N GLU A 257 23.77 -1.09 4.19
CA GLU A 257 22.85 -1.77 5.11
C GLU A 257 22.75 -3.25 4.72
N PHE A 258 22.85 -4.14 5.71
CA PHE A 258 22.63 -5.58 5.58
C PHE A 258 21.42 -5.99 6.43
N PRO A 259 20.19 -5.95 5.89
CA PRO A 259 18.97 -6.13 6.67
C PRO A 259 18.94 -7.44 7.45
N CYS A 260 18.76 -7.33 8.77
CA CYS A 260 18.59 -8.50 9.63
C CYS A 260 17.25 -9.19 9.39
N MET A 261 17.24 -10.50 9.44
CA MET A 261 16.02 -11.28 9.23
C MET A 261 15.07 -11.13 10.42
N VAL A 262 13.78 -11.01 10.13
CA VAL A 262 12.70 -11.30 11.08
C VAL A 262 12.37 -12.80 10.97
N PRO A 263 12.34 -13.57 12.07
CA PRO A 263 12.55 -13.17 13.47
C PRO A 263 14.02 -12.95 13.87
N SER A 264 14.26 -12.05 14.85
CA SER A 264 15.48 -12.07 15.66
C SER A 264 15.34 -13.12 16.77
N ASP A 265 16.45 -13.54 17.39
CA ASP A 265 16.37 -14.46 18.52
C ASP A 265 15.72 -13.81 19.76
N TRP A 266 15.88 -12.49 19.94
CA TRP A 266 15.17 -11.71 20.97
C TRP A 266 13.65 -11.66 20.72
N SER A 267 13.21 -11.29 19.51
CA SER A 267 11.77 -11.12 19.23
C SER A 267 11.04 -12.47 19.21
N ALA A 268 11.70 -13.52 18.72
CA ALA A 268 11.22 -14.88 18.86
C ALA A 268 11.20 -15.35 20.32
N ASN A 269 12.21 -15.05 21.14
CA ASN A 269 12.18 -15.35 22.57
C ASN A 269 11.07 -14.57 23.31
N HIS A 270 10.80 -13.32 22.92
CA HIS A 270 9.69 -12.55 23.49
C HIS A 270 8.35 -13.25 23.22
N LEU A 271 8.11 -13.69 21.98
CA LEU A 271 6.87 -14.37 21.57
C LEU A 271 6.81 -15.82 22.08
N HIS A 272 7.71 -16.68 21.57
CA HIS A 272 7.71 -18.14 21.71
C HIS A 272 8.40 -18.67 22.97
N LYS A 273 9.10 -17.82 23.75
CA LYS A 273 9.92 -18.16 24.93
C LYS A 273 11.24 -18.90 24.55
N PRO A 274 12.22 -19.03 25.47
CA PRO A 274 13.56 -19.47 25.10
C PRO A 274 13.62 -20.86 24.47
N ASN A 275 14.45 -21.02 23.45
CA ASN A 275 14.82 -22.29 22.83
C ASN A 275 13.66 -23.06 22.16
N ASN A 276 12.59 -22.37 21.77
CA ASN A 276 11.41 -22.96 21.14
C ASN A 276 11.71 -23.47 19.70
N PRO A 277 11.25 -24.68 19.30
CA PRO A 277 11.44 -25.20 17.94
C PRO A 277 10.74 -24.38 16.85
N ASP A 278 9.62 -23.72 17.12
CA ASP A 278 8.90 -22.91 16.13
C ASP A 278 9.72 -21.70 15.68
N THR A 279 10.62 -21.20 16.52
CA THR A 279 11.63 -20.19 16.15
C THR A 279 12.58 -20.72 15.07
N VAL A 280 13.04 -21.97 15.20
CA VAL A 280 13.96 -22.58 14.23
C VAL A 280 13.23 -22.90 12.92
N ARG A 281 12.00 -23.38 13.02
CA ARG A 281 11.08 -23.60 11.89
C ARG A 281 10.88 -22.32 11.06
N ASP A 282 10.61 -21.20 11.72
CA ASP A 282 10.34 -19.93 11.04
C ASP A 282 11.64 -19.24 10.55
N LEU A 283 12.78 -19.42 11.22
CA LEU A 283 14.10 -19.03 10.71
C LEU A 283 14.49 -19.83 9.44
N LYS A 284 14.18 -21.14 9.39
CA LYS A 284 14.37 -21.97 8.20
C LYS A 284 13.49 -21.51 7.03
N ALA A 285 12.23 -21.14 7.30
CA ALA A 285 11.35 -20.56 6.30
C ALA A 285 11.92 -19.22 5.77
N ALA A 286 12.38 -18.32 6.64
CA ALA A 286 13.04 -17.08 6.22
C ALA A 286 14.29 -17.34 5.36
N LEU A 287 15.13 -18.30 5.73
CA LEU A 287 16.29 -18.71 4.93
C LEU A 287 15.88 -19.26 3.56
N ASP A 288 14.86 -20.12 3.50
CA ASP A 288 14.36 -20.68 2.25
C ASP A 288 13.83 -19.59 1.29
N ILE A 289 13.12 -18.60 1.82
CA ILE A 289 12.67 -17.43 1.06
C ILE A 289 13.87 -16.58 0.61
N THR A 290 14.89 -16.42 1.47
CA THR A 290 16.07 -15.62 1.13
C THR A 290 16.89 -16.26 -0.01
N VAL A 291 17.00 -17.60 -0.04
CA VAL A 291 17.63 -18.31 -1.16
C VAL A 291 16.79 -18.19 -2.43
N LEU A 292 15.46 -18.34 -2.34
CA LEU A 292 14.55 -18.15 -3.48
C LEU A 292 14.68 -16.75 -4.09
N LYS A 293 14.79 -15.71 -3.26
CA LYS A 293 14.96 -14.31 -3.68
C LYS A 293 16.40 -13.95 -4.04
N GLN A 294 17.36 -14.86 -3.86
CA GLN A 294 18.81 -14.63 -4.05
C GLN A 294 19.41 -13.53 -3.16
N GLY A 295 18.85 -13.34 -1.96
CA GLY A 295 19.23 -12.29 -1.02
C GLY A 295 20.37 -12.65 -0.06
N VAL A 296 20.51 -11.88 1.00
CA VAL A 296 21.41 -12.12 2.14
C VAL A 296 20.59 -12.50 3.37
N PHE A 297 20.83 -13.68 3.91
CA PHE A 297 20.24 -14.09 5.19
C PHE A 297 21.18 -13.63 6.31
N ASN A 298 20.87 -12.47 6.90
CA ASN A 298 21.62 -11.93 8.02
C ASN A 298 20.94 -12.26 9.35
N LEU A 299 21.57 -13.13 10.15
CA LEU A 299 21.09 -13.47 11.49
C LEU A 299 22.15 -13.10 12.54
N VAL A 300 21.77 -12.15 13.40
CA VAL A 300 22.50 -11.82 14.62
C VAL A 300 21.78 -12.42 15.82
N PHE A 301 22.51 -13.12 16.69
CA PHE A 301 21.97 -13.85 17.84
C PHE A 301 22.78 -13.60 19.12
N HIS A 302 22.30 -14.07 20.28
CA HIS A 302 22.88 -13.74 21.57
C HIS A 302 23.18 -14.97 22.47
N PRO A 303 24.29 -14.97 23.24
CA PRO A 303 24.57 -16.00 24.23
C PRO A 303 23.81 -15.72 25.54
N HIS A 304 22.51 -15.46 25.45
CA HIS A 304 21.61 -15.21 26.58
C HIS A 304 20.66 -16.39 26.86
N GLY A 305 20.81 -17.51 26.14
CA GLY A 305 19.99 -18.70 26.29
C GLY A 305 18.62 -18.61 25.60
N TRP A 306 18.42 -17.59 24.75
CA TRP A 306 17.22 -17.38 23.93
C TRP A 306 17.16 -18.38 22.76
N ILE A 307 18.30 -18.66 22.14
CA ILE A 307 18.53 -19.69 21.13
C ILE A 307 19.80 -20.49 21.51
N LYS A 308 19.80 -21.80 21.27
CA LYS A 308 20.98 -22.65 21.54
C LYS A 308 21.94 -22.72 20.35
N SER A 309 23.21 -23.00 20.64
CA SER A 309 24.21 -23.32 19.62
C SER A 309 23.79 -24.50 18.74
N GLU A 310 23.09 -25.51 19.29
CA GLU A 310 22.55 -26.63 18.51
C GLU A 310 21.46 -26.18 17.52
N GLN A 311 20.68 -25.14 17.84
CA GLN A 311 19.64 -24.60 16.96
C GLN A 311 20.22 -23.75 15.82
N VAL A 312 21.34 -23.05 16.08
CA VAL A 312 22.11 -22.38 15.01
C VAL A 312 22.76 -23.42 14.09
N ILE A 313 23.27 -24.53 14.65
CA ILE A 313 23.76 -25.68 13.88
C ILE A 313 22.64 -26.33 13.05
N GLU A 314 21.43 -26.49 13.60
CA GLU A 314 20.27 -27.01 12.88
C GLU A 314 19.87 -26.15 11.66
N LEU A 315 20.10 -24.84 11.74
CA LEU A 315 19.91 -23.89 10.63
C LEU A 315 21.04 -23.97 9.59
N ILE A 316 22.30 -24.10 10.03
CA ILE A 316 23.46 -24.39 9.16
C ILE A 316 23.25 -25.69 8.38
N ASP A 317 22.82 -26.74 9.05
CA ASP A 317 22.60 -28.06 8.44
C ASP A 317 21.41 -28.06 7.48
N HIS A 318 20.34 -27.33 7.78
CA HIS A 318 19.24 -27.09 6.82
C HIS A 318 19.73 -26.35 5.57
N ALA A 319 20.54 -25.30 5.74
CA ALA A 319 21.10 -24.55 4.62
C ALA A 319 21.91 -25.44 3.67
N VAL A 320 22.84 -26.23 4.22
CA VAL A 320 23.70 -27.14 3.44
C VAL A 320 22.92 -28.30 2.85
N ALA A 321 22.01 -28.92 3.60
CA ALA A 321 21.27 -30.09 3.13
C ALA A 321 20.21 -29.78 2.07
N LYS A 322 19.54 -28.61 2.15
CA LYS A 322 18.48 -28.22 1.21
C LYS A 322 19.00 -27.45 -0.01
N HIS A 323 19.97 -26.56 0.18
CA HIS A 323 20.42 -25.62 -0.87
C HIS A 323 21.84 -25.90 -1.37
N GLY A 324 22.67 -26.59 -0.58
CA GLY A 324 24.02 -26.99 -0.97
C GLY A 324 24.88 -25.81 -1.43
N LYS A 325 25.48 -25.93 -2.63
CA LYS A 325 26.36 -24.91 -3.20
C LYS A 325 25.72 -23.54 -3.45
N LYS A 326 24.38 -23.43 -3.41
CA LYS A 326 23.68 -22.15 -3.54
C LYS A 326 23.92 -21.21 -2.36
N VAL A 327 24.28 -21.74 -1.19
CA VAL A 327 24.55 -20.96 0.03
C VAL A 327 26.05 -20.82 0.28
N LYS A 328 26.50 -19.60 0.57
CA LYS A 328 27.86 -19.32 1.07
C LYS A 328 27.80 -18.63 2.44
N PHE A 329 28.50 -19.20 3.42
CA PHE A 329 28.67 -18.55 4.73
C PHE A 329 29.83 -17.54 4.68
N LEU A 330 29.58 -16.31 5.12
CA LEU A 330 30.56 -15.22 5.15
C LEU A 330 30.44 -14.40 6.44
N ASN A 331 31.54 -13.82 6.90
CA ASN A 331 31.50 -12.74 7.91
C ASN A 331 31.37 -11.36 7.21
N PHE A 332 31.01 -10.30 7.94
CA PHE A 332 30.78 -8.98 7.33
C PHE A 332 32.01 -8.39 6.64
N ARG A 333 33.23 -8.64 7.16
CA ARG A 333 34.49 -8.23 6.50
C ARG A 333 34.62 -8.86 5.12
N GLU A 334 34.34 -10.15 4.97
CA GLU A 334 34.34 -10.82 3.67
C GLU A 334 33.26 -10.28 2.72
N CYS A 335 32.07 -9.93 3.23
CA CYS A 335 31.02 -9.32 2.43
C CYS A 335 31.46 -7.96 1.88
N VAL A 336 32.01 -7.08 2.72
CA VAL A 336 32.54 -5.77 2.32
C VAL A 336 33.73 -5.90 1.37
N GLU A 337 34.63 -6.86 1.59
CA GLU A 337 35.73 -7.16 0.66
C GLU A 337 35.23 -7.60 -0.72
N ARG A 338 34.18 -8.42 -0.78
CA ARG A 338 33.54 -8.87 -2.05
C ARG A 338 32.76 -7.77 -2.75
N LEU A 339 31.98 -6.97 -2.02
CA LEU A 339 31.31 -5.78 -2.56
C LEU A 339 32.34 -4.82 -3.19
N ASN A 340 33.37 -4.43 -2.44
CA ASN A 340 34.40 -3.53 -2.92
C ASN A 340 35.16 -4.10 -4.14
N LYS A 341 35.49 -5.40 -4.14
CA LYS A 341 36.21 -6.05 -5.24
C LYS A 341 35.36 -6.30 -6.49
N ASN A 342 34.22 -6.95 -6.33
CA ASN A 342 33.46 -7.56 -7.44
C ASN A 342 32.38 -6.61 -7.97
N LEU A 343 31.65 -5.92 -7.08
CA LEU A 343 30.59 -4.96 -7.43
C LEU A 343 31.16 -3.58 -7.74
N LEU A 344 32.09 -3.08 -6.92
CA LEU A 344 32.67 -1.74 -7.08
C LEU A 344 34.02 -1.71 -7.83
N ALA A 345 34.47 -2.84 -8.40
CA ALA A 345 35.70 -2.95 -9.22
C ALA A 345 36.99 -2.46 -8.54
N GLY A 346 37.04 -2.41 -7.21
CA GLY A 346 38.16 -1.91 -6.41
C GLY A 346 38.04 -0.45 -5.95
N ASP A 347 36.97 0.25 -6.33
CA ASP A 347 36.67 1.64 -5.94
C ASP A 347 35.62 1.68 -4.79
N PRO A 348 36.00 1.53 -3.50
CA PRO A 348 35.06 1.42 -2.36
C PRO A 348 34.28 2.71 -2.10
N LEU A 349 33.04 2.61 -1.60
CA LEU A 349 32.13 3.75 -1.31
C LEU A 349 32.83 4.91 -0.57
N ARG A 350 33.70 4.58 0.39
CA ARG A 350 34.50 5.52 1.19
C ARG A 350 35.98 5.33 0.88
N ASN A 351 36.69 6.43 0.59
CA ASN A 351 38.14 6.41 0.43
C ASN A 351 38.87 6.27 1.78
N ARG A 352 40.21 6.21 1.74
CA ARG A 352 41.08 6.04 2.92
C ARG A 352 40.98 7.14 4.00
N LEU A 353 40.25 8.23 3.74
CA LEU A 353 39.95 9.31 4.69
C LEU A 353 38.48 9.29 5.15
N GLY A 354 37.76 8.18 4.94
CA GLY A 354 36.35 8.01 5.30
C GLY A 354 35.37 8.78 4.41
N ARG A 355 35.81 9.38 3.30
CA ARG A 355 34.98 10.27 2.45
C ARG A 355 34.39 9.53 1.24
N ASN A 356 33.11 9.81 0.95
CA ASN A 356 32.38 9.38 -0.24
C ASN A 356 33.17 9.64 -1.54
N ILE A 357 33.19 8.68 -2.47
CA ILE A 357 33.91 8.75 -3.76
C ILE A 357 33.05 9.06 -5.00
N LYS A 358 31.79 9.48 -4.84
CA LYS A 358 30.81 9.67 -5.93
C LYS A 358 30.55 8.38 -6.74
N THR A 359 30.21 7.31 -6.02
CA THR A 359 29.62 6.10 -6.61
C THR A 359 28.11 6.11 -6.40
N PHE A 360 27.37 5.75 -7.43
CA PHE A 360 25.92 5.70 -7.50
C PHE A 360 25.49 4.26 -7.82
N MET A 361 24.43 3.82 -7.14
CA MET A 361 23.73 2.57 -7.40
C MET A 361 22.35 2.94 -7.91
N ILE A 362 22.01 2.52 -9.13
CA ILE A 362 20.78 2.93 -9.82
C ILE A 362 20.48 1.89 -10.90
N ASP A 363 19.21 1.59 -11.14
CA ASP A 363 18.81 0.88 -12.36
C ASP A 363 18.88 1.85 -13.55
N VAL A 364 19.88 1.68 -14.41
CA VAL A 364 20.07 2.53 -15.59
C VAL A 364 19.15 2.08 -16.73
N ASN A 365 18.89 0.78 -16.83
CA ASN A 365 18.37 0.13 -18.03
C ASN A 365 16.87 -0.26 -17.94
N ARG A 366 16.31 -0.27 -16.72
CA ARG A 366 14.97 -0.70 -16.29
C ARG A 366 14.72 -2.22 -16.32
N ASP A 367 15.72 -3.04 -15.94
CA ASP A 367 15.58 -4.50 -15.78
C ASP A 367 15.22 -4.95 -14.36
N GLY A 368 15.19 -4.03 -13.38
CA GLY A 368 14.88 -4.32 -11.98
C GLY A 368 16.08 -4.78 -11.14
N TYR A 369 17.31 -4.59 -11.62
CA TYR A 369 18.56 -4.87 -10.89
C TYR A 369 19.42 -3.59 -10.75
N ILE A 370 20.33 -3.60 -9.77
CA ILE A 370 21.23 -2.46 -9.51
C ILE A 370 22.41 -2.43 -10.49
N ASP A 371 22.50 -1.38 -11.31
CA ASP A 371 23.72 -1.03 -12.04
C ASP A 371 24.63 -0.11 -11.19
N ILE A 372 25.91 -0.01 -11.58
CA ILE A 372 26.91 0.83 -10.90
C ILE A 372 27.41 1.93 -11.84
N ALA A 373 27.30 3.18 -11.41
CA ALA A 373 27.93 4.34 -12.05
C ALA A 373 28.87 5.03 -11.06
N SER A 374 30.15 5.26 -11.42
CA SER A 374 31.11 5.91 -10.51
C SER A 374 31.99 6.94 -11.21
N ALA A 375 32.31 8.03 -10.48
CA ALA A 375 33.21 9.09 -10.92
C ALA A 375 34.59 8.95 -10.27
N SER A 376 35.32 7.90 -10.63
CA SER A 376 36.62 7.54 -10.05
C SER A 376 37.77 8.47 -10.49
N ALA A 377 38.91 8.41 -9.79
CA ALA A 377 40.15 9.06 -10.23
C ALA A 377 40.70 8.52 -11.57
N ASN A 378 40.21 7.35 -12.03
CA ASN A 378 40.54 6.75 -13.32
C ASN A 378 39.58 7.20 -14.45
N GLY A 379 38.55 7.98 -14.12
CA GLY A 379 37.49 8.42 -15.03
C GLY A 379 36.10 7.95 -14.59
N ALA A 380 35.09 8.40 -15.34
CA ALA A 380 33.71 7.93 -15.19
C ALA A 380 33.56 6.50 -15.72
N ARG A 381 32.83 5.66 -14.97
CA ARG A 381 32.60 4.24 -15.27
C ARG A 381 31.12 3.92 -15.13
N VAL A 382 30.61 3.07 -16.01
CA VAL A 382 29.27 2.46 -15.89
C VAL A 382 29.42 0.97 -16.09
N ARG A 383 28.86 0.19 -15.17
CA ARG A 383 28.76 -1.26 -15.23
C ARG A 383 27.29 -1.62 -15.16
N LEU A 384 26.81 -2.31 -16.20
CA LEU A 384 25.45 -2.82 -16.27
C LEU A 384 25.43 -4.28 -15.85
N TRP A 385 24.44 -4.71 -15.08
CA TRP A 385 24.22 -6.13 -14.84
C TRP A 385 23.56 -6.80 -16.05
N ASP A 386 23.73 -8.11 -16.16
CA ASP A 386 22.92 -8.96 -17.03
C ASP A 386 22.55 -10.20 -16.22
N HIS A 387 21.32 -10.22 -15.72
CA HIS A 387 20.79 -11.34 -14.96
C HIS A 387 20.78 -12.65 -15.76
N ALA A 388 20.46 -12.60 -17.07
CA ALA A 388 20.33 -13.78 -17.92
C ALA A 388 21.67 -14.49 -18.20
N SER A 389 22.78 -13.76 -18.20
CA SER A 389 24.14 -14.34 -18.23
C SER A 389 24.86 -14.34 -16.88
N SER A 390 24.23 -13.82 -15.82
CA SER A 390 24.83 -13.58 -14.50
C SER A 390 26.20 -12.89 -14.57
N SER A 391 26.32 -11.85 -15.41
CA SER A 391 27.59 -11.19 -15.70
C SER A 391 27.49 -9.66 -15.75
N TRP A 392 28.64 -9.00 -15.56
CA TRP A 392 28.75 -7.54 -15.68
C TRP A 392 29.18 -7.13 -17.08
N LYS A 393 28.42 -6.21 -17.69
CA LYS A 393 28.71 -5.56 -18.97
C LYS A 393 29.22 -4.13 -18.75
N GLY A 394 29.94 -3.60 -19.72
CA GLY A 394 30.56 -2.26 -19.68
C GLY A 394 32.09 -2.31 -19.61
N GLY A 395 32.72 -1.13 -19.60
CA GLY A 395 34.17 -0.96 -19.58
C GLY A 395 34.57 0.50 -19.30
N ASP A 396 35.84 0.86 -19.47
CA ASP A 396 36.35 2.24 -19.30
C ASP A 396 35.89 3.17 -20.45
N SER A 397 34.58 3.39 -20.55
CA SER A 397 33.93 4.04 -21.68
C SER A 397 34.02 5.56 -21.63
N LYS A 398 34.99 6.14 -22.33
CA LYS A 398 34.99 7.58 -22.70
C LYS A 398 33.84 8.00 -23.64
N GLN A 399 32.89 7.11 -23.93
CA GLN A 399 31.81 7.30 -24.90
C GLN A 399 30.39 7.24 -24.30
N VAL A 400 30.21 6.82 -23.04
CA VAL A 400 28.97 7.14 -22.31
C VAL A 400 29.15 8.56 -21.77
N SER A 401 28.56 9.55 -22.43
CA SER A 401 28.55 10.91 -21.91
C SER A 401 27.63 10.97 -20.69
N LEU A 402 28.08 11.62 -19.61
CA LEU A 402 27.25 11.85 -18.43
C LEU A 402 26.00 12.70 -18.76
N ALA A 403 26.11 13.57 -19.77
CA ALA A 403 24.99 14.27 -20.39
C ALA A 403 23.94 13.32 -21.00
N GLY A 404 24.35 12.18 -21.58
CA GLY A 404 23.42 11.17 -22.09
C GLY A 404 22.73 10.34 -21.01
N LEU A 405 23.14 10.47 -19.75
CA LEU A 405 22.52 9.83 -18.57
C LEU A 405 21.73 10.82 -17.71
N MET A 406 21.70 12.12 -18.06
CA MET A 406 21.17 13.22 -17.23
C MET A 406 21.75 13.30 -15.80
N ILE A 407 22.85 12.61 -15.47
CA ILE A 407 23.40 12.57 -14.10
C ILE A 407 23.93 13.93 -13.63
N GLU A 408 24.32 14.82 -14.56
CA GLU A 408 24.64 16.21 -14.23
C GLU A 408 23.40 17.11 -14.27
N GLU A 409 22.45 16.89 -15.18
CA GLU A 409 21.22 17.70 -15.33
C GLU A 409 20.22 17.49 -14.17
N VAL A 410 20.15 16.28 -13.59
CA VAL A 410 19.34 15.96 -12.38
C VAL A 410 19.82 16.70 -11.13
N PHE A 411 21.08 17.15 -11.11
CA PHE A 411 21.67 17.89 -9.99
C PHE A 411 22.14 19.30 -10.37
N ASP A 412 21.71 19.81 -11.52
CA ASP A 412 21.87 21.21 -11.88
C ASP A 412 20.64 22.02 -11.45
N ASP A 413 20.86 23.01 -10.59
CA ASP A 413 19.87 24.02 -10.16
C ASP A 413 19.23 24.76 -11.36
N SER A 414 19.79 24.65 -12.58
CA SER A 414 19.24 25.27 -13.81
C SER A 414 18.00 24.57 -14.41
N PHE A 415 17.77 23.28 -14.10
CA PHE A 415 16.65 22.49 -14.65
C PHE A 415 15.55 22.17 -13.63
N ALA A 416 15.77 22.42 -12.35
CA ALA A 416 14.73 22.34 -11.34
C ALA A 416 13.65 23.42 -11.59
N PRO A 417 12.35 23.13 -11.39
CA PRO A 417 11.32 24.16 -11.33
C PRO A 417 11.65 25.22 -10.26
N PRO A 418 11.17 26.47 -10.38
CA PRO A 418 11.42 27.49 -9.38
C PRO A 418 10.87 27.04 -8.02
N LEU A 419 11.76 26.94 -7.03
CA LEU A 419 11.38 26.66 -5.64
C LEU A 419 10.39 27.72 -5.13
N PRO A 420 9.53 27.36 -4.16
CA PRO A 420 8.69 28.33 -3.46
C PRO A 420 9.50 29.54 -2.90
N PRO A 421 8.86 30.72 -2.77
CA PRO A 421 9.50 31.93 -2.28
C PRO A 421 10.28 31.74 -0.98
N ASP A 422 11.38 32.48 -0.85
CA ASP A 422 12.22 32.63 0.35
C ASP A 422 12.84 31.34 0.93
N ILE A 423 12.58 30.16 0.34
CA ILE A 423 13.13 28.86 0.81
C ILE A 423 14.66 28.87 0.89
N LYS A 424 15.37 29.54 -0.03
CA LYS A 424 16.84 29.65 0.01
C LYS A 424 17.36 30.52 1.18
N GLU A 425 16.51 31.35 1.81
CA GLU A 425 16.84 32.11 3.03
C GLU A 425 16.47 31.33 4.32
N VAL A 426 15.35 30.60 4.28
CA VAL A 426 14.87 29.76 5.39
C VAL A 426 15.73 28.50 5.57
N VAL A 427 16.19 27.94 4.45
CA VAL A 427 17.02 26.73 4.35
C VAL A 427 18.23 27.00 3.44
N PRO A 428 19.32 27.61 3.96
CA PRO A 428 20.52 27.89 3.17
C PRO A 428 21.23 26.65 2.63
N ASN A 429 21.05 25.49 3.28
CA ASN A 429 21.52 24.19 2.80
C ASN A 429 20.32 23.32 2.38
N LEU A 430 19.83 23.55 1.16
CA LEU A 430 18.66 22.85 0.60
C LEU A 430 18.81 21.32 0.68
N LYS A 431 20.00 20.77 0.38
CA LYS A 431 20.24 19.33 0.42
C LYS A 431 20.01 18.71 1.80
N ALA A 432 20.17 19.48 2.87
CA ALA A 432 19.91 19.03 4.23
C ALA A 432 18.48 19.34 4.70
N GLY A 433 17.88 20.48 4.35
CA GLY A 433 16.61 20.94 4.95
C GLY A 433 15.36 20.93 4.06
N LEU A 434 15.50 20.52 2.80
CA LEU A 434 14.41 20.30 1.84
C LEU A 434 14.21 18.78 1.67
N ARG A 435 12.97 18.32 1.49
CA ARG A 435 12.63 16.96 1.03
C ARG A 435 11.53 17.02 -0.03
N TYR A 436 11.58 16.08 -0.96
CA TYR A 436 10.64 15.94 -2.07
C TYR A 436 9.81 14.67 -1.88
N LEU A 437 8.51 14.84 -1.64
CA LEU A 437 7.60 13.77 -1.22
C LEU A 437 6.22 13.99 -1.83
N ASP A 438 5.56 12.92 -2.27
CA ASP A 438 4.15 12.97 -2.66
C ASP A 438 3.27 12.93 -1.39
N LEU A 439 2.62 14.05 -1.03
CA LEU A 439 1.82 14.18 0.19
C LEU A 439 0.33 13.90 -0.04
N ASN A 440 -0.19 14.31 -1.21
CA ASN A 440 -1.57 14.08 -1.64
C ASN A 440 -1.76 12.73 -2.36
N GLU A 441 -0.66 12.02 -2.66
CA GLU A 441 -0.61 10.78 -3.44
C GLU A 441 -1.14 10.95 -4.86
N ASP A 442 -0.82 12.07 -5.52
CA ASP A 442 -1.26 12.37 -6.91
C ASP A 442 -0.26 11.96 -8.00
N GLY A 443 0.93 11.46 -7.62
CA GLY A 443 2.01 11.04 -8.51
C GLY A 443 3.09 12.10 -8.74
N ASN A 444 2.93 13.33 -8.25
CA ASN A 444 3.93 14.39 -8.29
C ASN A 444 4.71 14.50 -6.96
N LEU A 445 5.83 15.24 -6.97
CA LEU A 445 6.65 15.44 -5.77
C LEU A 445 6.44 16.84 -5.19
N ASP A 446 5.85 16.91 -4.01
CA ASP A 446 5.67 18.14 -3.23
C ASP A 446 6.95 18.52 -2.48
N VAL A 447 6.99 19.76 -2.01
CA VAL A 447 8.10 20.30 -1.22
C VAL A 447 7.75 20.34 0.26
N VAL A 448 8.58 19.69 1.09
CA VAL A 448 8.57 19.81 2.56
C VAL A 448 9.87 20.46 3.03
N PHE A 449 9.78 21.46 3.91
CA PHE A 449 10.94 22.08 4.54
C PHE A 449 10.69 22.43 6.02
N SER A 450 11.74 22.42 6.83
CA SER A 450 11.68 22.85 8.22
C SER A 450 13.07 23.15 8.76
N SER A 451 13.29 24.38 9.21
CA SER A 451 14.52 24.80 9.90
C SER A 451 14.22 25.31 11.32
N HIS A 452 15.27 25.72 12.03
CA HIS A 452 15.14 26.43 13.31
C HIS A 452 14.30 27.72 13.22
N LYS A 453 14.18 28.34 12.04
CA LYS A 453 13.43 29.61 11.86
C LYS A 453 11.98 29.44 11.43
N GLN A 454 11.71 28.53 10.49
CA GLN A 454 10.45 28.47 9.75
C GLN A 454 10.29 27.10 9.07
N PHE A 455 9.05 26.66 8.87
CA PHE A 455 8.70 25.38 8.29
C PHE A 455 7.49 25.48 7.37
N GLY A 456 7.37 24.55 6.43
CA GLY A 456 6.29 24.59 5.45
C GLY A 456 6.21 23.39 4.52
N CYS A 457 5.08 23.31 3.83
CA CYS A 457 4.73 22.29 2.84
C CYS A 457 4.02 22.97 1.66
N TRP A 458 4.43 22.64 0.43
CA TRP A 458 3.90 23.22 -0.80
C TRP A 458 3.63 22.10 -1.80
N LEU A 459 2.37 21.94 -2.23
CA LEU A 459 2.04 20.96 -3.26
C LEU A 459 2.52 21.42 -4.64
N TRP A 460 2.83 20.45 -5.49
CA TRP A 460 3.01 20.68 -6.93
C TRP A 460 1.69 21.12 -7.58
N ASP A 461 1.78 22.07 -8.51
CA ASP A 461 0.67 22.49 -9.37
C ASP A 461 0.94 21.94 -10.78
N PRO A 462 0.36 20.78 -11.16
CA PRO A 462 0.62 20.16 -12.47
C PRO A 462 0.01 20.95 -13.64
N ILE A 463 -0.90 21.89 -13.38
CA ILE A 463 -1.48 22.78 -14.41
C ILE A 463 -0.50 23.91 -14.74
N ASN A 464 0.17 24.46 -13.73
CA ASN A 464 1.11 25.57 -13.87
C ASN A 464 2.60 25.16 -13.92
N GLY A 465 2.93 23.89 -13.66
CA GLY A 465 4.31 23.36 -13.69
C GLY A 465 5.23 23.96 -12.63
N LYS A 466 4.74 24.17 -11.40
CA LYS A 466 5.47 24.82 -10.30
C LYS A 466 4.93 24.43 -8.93
N TRP A 467 5.71 24.58 -7.86
CA TRP A 467 5.17 24.51 -6.49
C TRP A 467 4.51 25.85 -6.12
N SER A 468 3.18 25.93 -6.21
CA SER A 468 2.42 27.15 -5.88
C SER A 468 1.23 26.96 -4.94
N ILE A 469 0.96 25.73 -4.49
CA ILE A 469 -0.15 25.44 -3.57
C ILE A 469 0.43 25.37 -2.16
N GLU A 470 0.50 26.52 -1.48
CA GLU A 470 0.97 26.60 -0.10
C GLU A 470 -0.03 25.90 0.86
N LEU A 471 0.42 24.86 1.57
CA LEU A 471 -0.33 24.23 2.67
C LEU A 471 0.06 24.84 4.02
N LEU A 472 1.37 25.03 4.21
CA LEU A 472 1.98 25.52 5.43
C LEU A 472 3.18 26.39 5.07
N ASN A 473 3.29 27.56 5.71
CA ASN A 473 4.47 28.42 5.66
C ASN A 473 4.49 29.29 6.93
N VAL A 474 5.19 28.84 7.96
CA VAL A 474 4.99 29.31 9.35
C VAL A 474 6.33 29.51 10.04
N LYS A 475 6.57 30.66 10.68
CA LYS A 475 7.79 30.87 11.47
C LYS A 475 7.65 30.20 12.83
N ARG A 476 8.77 29.70 13.35
CA ARG A 476 8.82 28.98 14.61
C ARG A 476 8.40 29.91 15.76
N GLY A 477 7.43 29.47 16.56
CA GLY A 477 6.76 30.27 17.59
C GLY A 477 5.47 30.98 17.16
N GLU A 478 5.09 31.01 15.87
CA GLU A 478 3.81 31.61 15.42
C GLU A 478 2.60 30.67 15.60
N LYS A 479 2.82 29.37 15.81
CA LYS A 479 1.78 28.37 16.14
C LYS A 479 2.12 27.64 17.45
N PRO A 480 1.12 27.06 18.15
CA PRO A 480 1.39 26.18 19.30
C PRO A 480 2.32 25.03 18.91
N ALA A 481 3.27 24.68 19.78
CA ALA A 481 4.33 23.70 19.50
C ALA A 481 3.82 22.33 18.97
N ALA A 482 2.63 21.89 19.40
CA ALA A 482 1.99 20.65 18.92
C ALA A 482 1.58 20.69 17.42
N LEU A 483 1.65 21.85 16.77
CA LEU A 483 1.37 22.06 15.34
C LEU A 483 2.63 22.43 14.53
N GLU A 484 3.81 22.44 15.15
CA GLU A 484 5.06 22.69 14.42
C GLU A 484 5.62 21.41 13.80
N LEU A 485 6.30 21.55 12.65
CA LEU A 485 7.24 20.52 12.18
C LEU A 485 8.53 20.62 13.00
N PRO A 486 9.11 19.49 13.47
CA PRO A 486 10.47 19.46 14.00
C PRO A 486 11.46 19.99 12.95
N PRO A 487 12.56 20.65 13.35
CA PRO A 487 13.56 21.11 12.40
C PRO A 487 14.23 19.91 11.70
N ILE A 488 14.21 19.90 10.37
CA ILE A 488 15.04 19.00 9.55
C ILE A 488 16.48 19.52 9.63
N VAL A 489 16.67 20.85 9.52
CA VAL A 489 17.97 21.51 9.77
C VAL A 489 17.91 22.37 11.02
N ARG A 490 18.79 22.06 11.98
CA ARG A 490 18.90 22.77 13.26
C ARG A 490 19.62 24.13 13.13
N GLU A 491 19.80 24.83 14.23
CA GLU A 491 20.45 26.16 14.27
C GLU A 491 21.96 26.09 13.98
N ASP A 492 22.62 25.01 14.41
CA ASP A 492 24.03 24.69 14.10
C ASP A 492 24.25 24.14 12.69
N GLY A 493 23.18 23.96 11.90
CA GLY A 493 23.22 23.41 10.55
C GLY A 493 23.22 21.89 10.45
N SER A 494 23.06 21.15 11.55
CA SER A 494 22.98 19.67 11.52
C SER A 494 21.70 19.18 10.82
N ASP A 495 21.80 18.14 9.98
CA ASP A 495 20.66 17.44 9.38
C ASP A 495 20.09 16.42 10.35
N ASN A 496 19.05 16.86 11.07
CA ASN A 496 18.28 16.09 12.03
C ASN A 496 17.49 14.94 11.36
N GLY A 497 17.26 15.06 10.06
CA GLY A 497 16.57 14.11 9.20
C GLY A 497 15.10 13.88 9.54
N PHE A 498 14.44 13.11 8.68
CA PHE A 498 13.24 12.33 8.97
C PHE A 498 13.11 11.23 7.90
N PHE A 499 12.13 10.36 8.05
CA PHE A 499 11.75 9.34 7.06
C PHE A 499 10.23 9.30 6.92
N VAL A 500 9.73 8.79 5.80
CA VAL A 500 8.31 8.52 5.60
C VAL A 500 8.01 7.09 6.02
N ARG A 501 6.92 6.91 6.75
CA ARG A 501 6.30 5.59 6.97
C ARG A 501 4.80 5.73 7.19
N ASP A 502 4.01 4.85 6.59
CA ASP A 502 2.57 4.71 6.89
C ASP A 502 1.78 6.06 6.82
N ARG A 503 2.01 6.87 5.78
CA ARG A 503 1.51 8.27 5.61
C ARG A 503 1.88 9.25 6.73
N HIS A 504 3.01 9.03 7.40
CA HIS A 504 3.57 9.95 8.41
C HIS A 504 5.01 10.36 8.07
N LEU A 505 5.33 11.63 8.31
CA LEU A 505 6.71 12.08 8.50
C LEU A 505 7.16 11.65 9.90
N CYS A 506 8.33 11.01 10.03
CA CYS A 506 8.79 10.37 11.25
C CYS A 506 10.20 10.82 11.68
N TRP A 507 10.31 11.31 12.93
CA TRP A 507 11.57 11.69 13.57
C TRP A 507 11.94 10.74 14.70
N ILE A 508 13.18 10.25 14.69
CA ILE A 508 13.84 9.57 15.82
C ILE A 508 15.17 10.32 16.06
N ASN A 509 15.27 11.05 17.16
CA ASN A 509 16.46 11.81 17.54
C ASN A 509 16.54 11.94 19.08
N GLU A 510 17.50 12.69 19.61
CA GLU A 510 17.63 12.88 21.05
C GLU A 510 16.50 13.74 21.68
N ASP A 511 15.71 14.46 20.87
CA ASP A 511 14.52 15.19 21.33
C ASP A 511 13.31 14.25 21.55
N THR A 512 13.30 13.06 20.93
CA THR A 512 12.19 12.10 21.00
C THR A 512 12.34 11.03 22.09
N ASP A 513 13.40 11.08 22.91
CA ASP A 513 13.67 10.16 24.03
C ASP A 513 12.53 10.11 25.07
N GLY A 514 11.82 11.24 25.26
CA GLY A 514 10.67 11.34 26.18
C GLY A 514 9.32 10.92 25.59
N LEU A 515 9.25 10.47 24.34
CA LEU A 515 8.00 10.16 23.64
C LEU A 515 7.66 8.66 23.66
N PRO A 516 6.38 8.27 23.56
CA PRO A 516 5.99 6.91 23.20
C PRO A 516 6.73 6.45 21.94
N ASP A 517 7.13 5.18 21.90
CA ASP A 517 7.90 4.60 20.78
C ASP A 517 9.23 5.31 20.44
N PHE A 518 9.73 6.26 21.24
CA PHE A 518 10.91 7.08 20.96
C PHE A 518 10.88 7.88 19.64
N ILE A 519 9.67 8.19 19.14
CA ILE A 519 9.43 8.70 17.78
C ILE A 519 8.35 9.78 17.77
N MET A 520 8.59 10.85 17.01
CA MET A 520 7.57 11.85 16.70
C MET A 520 7.03 11.61 15.29
N ARG A 521 5.70 11.52 15.18
CA ARG A 521 4.98 11.24 13.92
C ARG A 521 4.10 12.43 13.54
N VAL A 522 4.11 12.81 12.26
CA VAL A 522 3.23 13.85 11.70
C VAL A 522 2.54 13.28 10.47
N ALA A 523 1.24 12.98 10.58
CA ALA A 523 0.43 12.45 9.48
C ALA A 523 0.34 13.44 8.31
N PHE A 524 0.37 12.94 7.07
CA PHE A 524 0.22 13.74 5.86
C PHE A 524 -1.09 14.54 5.88
N ASP A 525 -2.16 13.91 6.36
CA ASP A 525 -3.49 14.50 6.55
C ASP A 525 -3.49 15.78 7.40
N LYS A 526 -2.58 15.87 8.39
CA LYS A 526 -2.39 17.05 9.25
C LYS A 526 -1.67 18.19 8.53
N LEU A 527 -0.89 17.87 7.48
CA LEU A 527 -0.20 18.84 6.63
C LEU A 527 -1.15 19.36 5.54
N LEU A 528 -1.96 18.47 4.96
CA LEU A 528 -2.99 18.79 3.97
C LEU A 528 -4.10 19.70 4.55
N GLY A 529 -4.36 19.63 5.87
CA GLY A 529 -5.36 20.47 6.55
C GLY A 529 -6.78 20.28 6.00
N ASP A 530 -7.68 21.25 6.14
CA ASP A 530 -9.06 21.15 5.61
C ASP A 530 -9.15 21.23 4.06
N ARG A 531 -8.03 21.19 3.33
CA ARG A 531 -8.00 21.16 1.86
C ARG A 531 -8.74 19.91 1.36
N LEU A 532 -9.65 20.10 0.40
CA LEU A 532 -10.24 18.99 -0.36
C LEU A 532 -9.19 18.40 -1.32
N PRO A 533 -9.06 17.06 -1.42
CA PRO A 533 -8.12 16.44 -2.36
C PRO A 533 -8.58 16.62 -3.81
N ASP A 534 -7.63 16.84 -4.71
CA ASP A 534 -7.86 16.86 -6.16
C ASP A 534 -8.06 15.44 -6.70
N ALA A 535 -8.57 15.35 -7.93
CA ALA A 535 -8.66 14.08 -8.66
C ALA A 535 -7.27 13.62 -9.11
N LYS A 536 -6.99 12.33 -8.97
CA LYS A 536 -5.71 11.69 -9.35
C LYS A 536 -5.73 11.18 -10.79
N SER A 537 -4.60 10.67 -11.28
CA SER A 537 -4.60 9.77 -12.44
C SER A 537 -5.15 8.38 -12.06
N PRO A 538 -5.61 7.56 -13.02
CA PRO A 538 -6.08 6.20 -12.74
C PRO A 538 -5.02 5.30 -12.08
N GLU A 539 -3.74 5.50 -12.43
CA GLU A 539 -2.60 4.77 -11.83
C GLU A 539 -2.36 5.21 -10.39
N ALA A 540 -2.36 6.52 -10.11
CA ALA A 540 -2.22 7.05 -8.76
C ALA A 540 -3.44 6.68 -7.88
N ALA A 541 -4.65 6.66 -8.44
CA ALA A 541 -5.85 6.14 -7.79
C ALA A 541 -5.70 4.65 -7.43
N LYS A 542 -5.23 3.80 -8.37
CA LYS A 542 -4.89 2.39 -8.12
C LYS A 542 -3.83 2.25 -7.02
N GLN A 543 -2.78 3.08 -7.04
CA GLN A 543 -1.70 3.08 -6.04
C GLN A 543 -2.15 3.52 -4.64
N SER A 544 -3.23 4.30 -4.50
CA SER A 544 -3.86 4.58 -3.20
C SER A 544 -4.70 3.44 -2.62
N MET A 545 -5.01 2.39 -3.41
CA MET A 545 -5.80 1.26 -2.91
C MET A 545 -4.97 0.30 -2.05
N ARG A 546 -5.58 -0.21 -0.98
CA ARG A 546 -5.04 -1.25 -0.10
C ARG A 546 -6.07 -2.38 -0.07
N VAL A 547 -5.63 -3.59 -0.39
CA VAL A 547 -6.47 -4.80 -0.42
C VAL A 547 -5.94 -5.82 0.60
N ALA A 548 -6.79 -6.73 1.07
CA ALA A 548 -6.39 -7.73 2.07
C ALA A 548 -5.20 -8.61 1.59
N PRO A 549 -4.34 -9.12 2.51
CA PRO A 549 -3.10 -9.79 2.13
C PRO A 549 -3.28 -11.04 1.26
N GLY A 550 -2.51 -11.11 0.17
CA GLY A 550 -2.58 -12.16 -0.84
C GLY A 550 -3.70 -12.00 -1.88
N TYR A 551 -4.34 -10.84 -1.94
CA TYR A 551 -5.12 -10.36 -3.09
C TYR A 551 -4.35 -9.26 -3.84
N ARG A 552 -4.83 -8.86 -5.01
CA ARG A 552 -4.35 -7.68 -5.75
C ARG A 552 -5.52 -6.94 -6.40
N VAL A 553 -5.32 -5.69 -6.77
CA VAL A 553 -6.26 -4.87 -7.55
C VAL A 553 -5.67 -4.67 -8.94
N ASP A 554 -6.49 -4.79 -9.98
CA ASP A 554 -6.13 -4.46 -11.37
C ASP A 554 -7.13 -3.48 -11.98
N LEU A 555 -6.64 -2.62 -12.87
CA LEU A 555 -7.40 -1.54 -13.50
C LEU A 555 -7.76 -1.99 -14.91
N VAL A 556 -8.94 -2.58 -15.07
CA VAL A 556 -9.39 -3.19 -16.34
C VAL A 556 -9.95 -2.18 -17.34
N ALA A 557 -10.40 -1.01 -16.88
CA ALA A 557 -10.88 0.10 -17.70
C ALA A 557 -10.83 1.41 -16.88
N HIS A 558 -10.64 2.55 -17.55
CA HIS A 558 -10.61 3.88 -16.95
C HIS A 558 -10.95 4.95 -18.01
N GLU A 559 -10.98 6.23 -17.63
CA GLU A 559 -11.15 7.36 -18.56
C GLU A 559 -10.09 7.34 -19.68
N PRO A 560 -10.47 7.49 -20.97
CA PRO A 560 -11.77 7.93 -21.49
C PRO A 560 -12.71 6.78 -21.92
N LEU A 561 -12.41 5.53 -21.59
CA LEU A 561 -13.22 4.37 -22.00
C LEU A 561 -14.59 4.36 -21.33
N THR A 562 -14.60 4.67 -20.03
CA THR A 562 -15.78 4.86 -19.19
C THR A 562 -15.58 6.11 -18.31
N MET A 563 -16.69 6.70 -17.86
CA MET A 563 -16.76 7.76 -16.84
C MET A 563 -17.98 7.50 -15.94
N ASP A 564 -17.88 7.80 -14.64
CA ASP A 564 -18.99 7.69 -13.69
C ASP A 564 -19.80 6.36 -13.75
N PRO A 565 -19.16 5.17 -13.81
CA PRO A 565 -19.87 3.90 -13.91
C PRO A 565 -20.69 3.61 -12.64
N VAL A 566 -21.96 3.27 -12.83
CA VAL A 566 -22.91 2.95 -11.75
C VAL A 566 -23.50 1.54 -11.86
N ALA A 567 -23.45 0.92 -13.04
CA ALA A 567 -23.82 -0.48 -13.25
C ALA A 567 -23.14 -1.07 -14.49
N PHE A 568 -22.91 -2.38 -14.51
CA PHE A 568 -22.32 -3.11 -15.64
C PHE A 568 -22.76 -4.57 -15.76
N ASP A 569 -22.61 -5.15 -16.96
CA ASP A 569 -22.87 -6.57 -17.26
C ASP A 569 -22.11 -7.06 -18.50
N TRP A 570 -21.85 -8.36 -18.60
CA TRP A 570 -21.18 -8.95 -19.77
C TRP A 570 -22.18 -9.53 -20.77
N GLY A 571 -21.98 -9.21 -22.04
CA GLY A 571 -22.60 -9.94 -23.15
C GLY A 571 -21.96 -11.32 -23.34
N PRO A 572 -22.67 -12.29 -23.95
CA PRO A 572 -22.11 -13.59 -24.31
C PRO A 572 -21.08 -13.51 -25.45
N ASP A 573 -20.89 -12.32 -26.02
CA ASP A 573 -19.87 -11.92 -26.98
C ASP A 573 -18.63 -11.28 -26.32
N GLY A 574 -18.54 -11.30 -24.97
CA GLY A 574 -17.42 -10.76 -24.19
C GLY A 574 -17.52 -9.26 -23.87
N LYS A 575 -18.45 -8.53 -24.49
CA LYS A 575 -18.58 -7.08 -24.32
C LYS A 575 -19.00 -6.71 -22.90
N LEU A 576 -18.27 -5.78 -22.28
CA LEU A 576 -18.61 -5.21 -20.99
C LEU A 576 -19.53 -4.01 -21.20
N TRP A 577 -20.83 -4.19 -20.98
CA TRP A 577 -21.84 -3.14 -21.04
C TRP A 577 -21.81 -2.32 -19.77
N VAL A 578 -21.80 -0.99 -19.88
CA VAL A 578 -21.66 -0.05 -18.75
C VAL A 578 -22.73 1.04 -18.82
N ALA A 579 -23.34 1.35 -17.67
CA ALA A 579 -24.17 2.53 -17.46
C ALA A 579 -23.33 3.63 -16.76
N GLU A 580 -23.20 4.77 -17.43
CA GLU A 580 -22.54 5.99 -16.91
C GLU A 580 -23.60 6.95 -16.35
N MET A 581 -23.37 7.57 -15.19
CA MET A 581 -24.30 8.57 -14.61
C MET A 581 -23.66 9.96 -14.45
N ALA A 582 -23.17 10.50 -15.56
CA ALA A 582 -22.52 11.82 -15.61
C ALA A 582 -23.41 12.98 -15.12
N ASP A 583 -24.74 12.84 -15.23
CA ASP A 583 -25.75 13.81 -14.76
C ASP A 583 -25.96 13.83 -13.24
N TYR A 584 -25.43 12.86 -12.50
CA TYR A 584 -25.68 12.75 -11.05
C TYR A 584 -25.18 13.98 -10.26
N PRO A 585 -25.90 14.46 -9.22
CA PRO A 585 -27.25 14.07 -8.84
C PRO A 585 -28.35 14.88 -9.54
N ASN A 586 -28.06 16.04 -10.14
CA ASN A 586 -29.09 17.03 -10.50
C ASN A 586 -29.43 17.16 -12.00
N GLY A 587 -28.58 16.71 -12.92
CA GLY A 587 -28.66 17.02 -14.36
C GLY A 587 -27.68 18.13 -14.79
N ILE A 588 -27.39 18.20 -16.10
CA ILE A 588 -26.40 19.16 -16.66
C ILE A 588 -27.10 20.40 -17.25
N PRO A 589 -26.64 21.64 -16.98
CA PRO A 589 -27.22 22.86 -17.56
C PRO A 589 -27.14 22.95 -19.09
N GLU A 590 -28.12 23.65 -19.69
CA GLU A 590 -28.06 24.04 -21.10
C GLU A 590 -26.82 24.89 -21.41
N GLY A 591 -26.04 24.46 -22.42
CA GLY A 591 -24.79 25.09 -22.84
C GLY A 591 -23.60 24.12 -22.91
N GLY A 592 -23.67 23.00 -22.18
CA GLY A 592 -22.62 21.96 -22.17
C GLY A 592 -21.51 22.22 -21.13
N GLY A 593 -21.05 21.14 -20.50
CA GLY A 593 -20.07 21.20 -19.41
C GLY A 593 -18.65 21.46 -19.90
N ALA A 594 -18.26 22.73 -20.05
CA ALA A 594 -16.87 23.10 -19.86
C ALA A 594 -16.53 23.02 -18.36
N ARG A 595 -15.40 22.41 -17.99
CA ARG A 595 -14.82 22.59 -16.64
C ARG A 595 -14.61 24.09 -16.42
N ALA A 596 -14.84 24.59 -15.21
CA ALA A 596 -14.82 26.01 -14.90
C ALA A 596 -13.39 26.58 -14.86
N GLU A 597 -12.80 26.80 -16.04
CA GLU A 597 -11.61 27.66 -16.17
C GLU A 597 -11.92 29.06 -15.63
N GLY A 598 -11.18 29.49 -14.63
CA GLY A 598 -11.43 30.74 -13.91
C GLY A 598 -11.23 31.97 -14.79
N ARG A 599 -12.33 32.53 -15.32
CA ARG A 599 -12.33 33.88 -15.91
C ARG A 599 -12.60 34.92 -14.83
N GLU A 600 -11.58 35.70 -14.50
CA GLU A 600 -11.77 36.97 -13.81
C GLU A 600 -12.68 37.91 -14.64
N THR A 601 -13.62 38.59 -13.98
CA THR A 601 -14.38 39.70 -14.57
C THR A 601 -14.33 40.90 -13.63
N GLU A 602 -13.96 42.06 -14.15
CA GLU A 602 -13.72 43.27 -13.36
C GLU A 602 -14.98 43.84 -12.65
N LYS A 603 -14.70 44.69 -11.64
CA LYS A 603 -15.56 45.79 -11.13
C LYS A 603 -16.88 45.36 -10.48
N GLY A 604 -16.78 45.06 -9.19
CA GLY A 604 -17.95 44.77 -8.36
C GLY A 604 -18.87 45.97 -8.07
N LYS A 605 -20.17 45.67 -7.96
CA LYS A 605 -21.14 46.34 -7.09
C LYS A 605 -21.90 45.26 -6.34
N ARG A 606 -22.10 45.42 -5.03
CA ARG A 606 -23.00 44.57 -4.24
C ARG A 606 -24.37 45.23 -4.17
N GLU A 607 -25.36 44.68 -4.86
CA GLU A 607 -26.76 44.90 -4.48
C GLU A 607 -27.14 43.86 -3.42
N LYS A 608 -27.97 44.28 -2.46
CA LYS A 608 -28.57 43.40 -1.46
C LYS A 608 -29.94 43.00 -1.99
N ASP A 609 -30.08 41.76 -2.44
CA ASP A 609 -31.39 41.14 -2.63
C ASP A 609 -31.51 39.92 -1.71
N SER A 610 -32.66 39.77 -1.06
CA SER A 610 -32.76 39.03 0.20
C SER A 610 -33.60 37.75 0.10
N SER A 611 -33.13 36.77 -0.67
CA SER A 611 -33.41 35.32 -0.49
C SER A 611 -32.68 34.45 -1.54
N PRO A 612 -31.66 33.65 -1.17
CA PRO A 612 -31.02 32.72 -2.10
C PRO A 612 -31.81 31.40 -2.21
N SER A 613 -32.85 31.37 -3.05
CA SER A 613 -33.45 30.10 -3.50
C SER A 613 -32.63 29.50 -4.66
N LEU A 614 -31.40 29.07 -4.35
CA LEU A 614 -30.42 28.60 -5.33
C LEU A 614 -30.47 27.08 -5.55
N ALA A 615 -31.60 26.63 -6.08
CA ALA A 615 -31.62 25.48 -6.99
C ALA A 615 -32.20 25.98 -8.33
N PRO A 616 -31.57 25.67 -9.48
CA PRO A 616 -32.19 25.96 -10.77
C PRO A 616 -33.54 25.22 -10.87
N ARG A 617 -34.52 25.81 -11.56
CA ARG A 617 -35.81 25.15 -11.76
C ARG A 617 -35.59 23.85 -12.55
N PRO A 618 -36.18 22.70 -12.19
CA PRO A 618 -35.88 21.40 -12.81
C PRO A 618 -36.07 21.33 -14.33
N SER A 619 -36.81 22.27 -14.94
CA SER A 619 -37.09 22.34 -16.37
C SER A 619 -35.97 22.96 -17.23
N ALA A 620 -34.71 22.95 -16.76
CA ALA A 620 -33.57 23.60 -17.43
C ALA A 620 -32.27 22.79 -17.38
N LEU A 621 -32.35 21.50 -17.01
CA LEU A 621 -31.23 20.57 -16.92
C LEU A 621 -31.50 19.39 -17.85
N HIS A 622 -30.50 18.98 -18.63
CA HIS A 622 -30.59 17.86 -19.56
C HIS A 622 -30.03 16.56 -18.95
N PRO A 623 -30.61 15.41 -19.30
CA PRO A 623 -30.00 14.09 -19.10
C PRO A 623 -28.62 13.99 -19.74
N ALA A 624 -27.69 13.31 -19.08
CA ALA A 624 -26.34 13.07 -19.56
C ALA A 624 -25.79 11.68 -19.23
N GLY A 625 -26.57 10.83 -18.56
CA GLY A 625 -26.28 9.42 -18.41
C GLY A 625 -26.25 8.69 -19.76
N ARG A 626 -25.46 7.63 -19.83
CA ARG A 626 -25.13 6.92 -21.08
C ARG A 626 -25.14 5.42 -20.89
N ILE A 627 -25.27 4.70 -21.99
CA ILE A 627 -24.88 3.29 -22.07
C ILE A 627 -23.74 3.15 -23.06
N ARG A 628 -22.70 2.44 -22.63
CA ARG A 628 -21.57 2.03 -23.45
C ARG A 628 -21.49 0.51 -23.54
N TYR A 629 -20.71 0.03 -24.50
CA TYR A 629 -20.01 -1.23 -24.34
C TYR A 629 -18.51 -1.00 -24.52
N LEU A 630 -17.72 -1.74 -23.75
CA LEU A 630 -16.29 -1.86 -23.88
C LEU A 630 -15.93 -3.19 -24.55
N GLU A 631 -14.85 -3.17 -25.31
CA GLU A 631 -14.26 -4.34 -25.97
C GLU A 631 -12.79 -4.43 -25.55
N ASP A 632 -12.34 -5.66 -25.31
CA ASP A 632 -10.93 -6.08 -25.28
C ASP A 632 -10.62 -6.62 -26.68
N SER A 633 -9.66 -6.03 -27.38
CA SER A 633 -9.39 -6.32 -28.80
C SER A 633 -8.23 -7.29 -29.07
N ASP A 634 -7.40 -7.63 -28.07
CA ASP A 634 -6.27 -8.58 -28.20
C ASP A 634 -6.33 -9.80 -27.26
N GLY A 635 -7.15 -9.75 -26.22
CA GLY A 635 -7.46 -10.86 -25.32
C GLY A 635 -6.61 -10.91 -24.05
N ASP A 636 -5.97 -9.81 -23.64
CA ASP A 636 -5.17 -9.76 -22.40
C ASP A 636 -6.01 -9.59 -21.11
N GLY A 637 -7.30 -9.24 -21.24
CA GLY A 637 -8.24 -9.02 -20.13
C GLY A 637 -8.43 -7.55 -19.73
N LEU A 638 -7.74 -6.61 -20.38
CA LEU A 638 -7.93 -5.18 -20.26
C LEU A 638 -8.79 -4.68 -21.43
N TYR A 639 -9.73 -3.78 -21.16
CA TYR A 639 -10.55 -3.20 -22.22
C TYR A 639 -9.78 -2.05 -22.87
N ASP A 640 -9.58 -2.10 -24.18
CA ASP A 640 -8.81 -1.10 -24.95
C ASP A 640 -9.71 -0.18 -25.78
N LYS A 641 -10.97 -0.57 -25.99
CA LYS A 641 -11.91 0.09 -26.90
C LYS A 641 -13.26 0.36 -26.24
N THR A 642 -13.84 1.53 -26.54
CA THR A 642 -15.16 1.98 -26.05
C THR A 642 -16.08 2.34 -27.21
N THR A 643 -17.37 2.01 -27.09
CA THR A 643 -18.43 2.47 -28.02
C THR A 643 -19.60 3.07 -27.24
N LEU A 644 -20.01 4.28 -27.63
CA LEU A 644 -21.18 4.95 -27.09
C LEU A 644 -22.46 4.45 -27.79
N PHE A 645 -23.22 3.61 -27.08
CA PHE A 645 -24.39 2.91 -27.61
C PHE A 645 -25.70 3.70 -27.41
N LEU A 646 -25.83 4.40 -26.28
CA LEU A 646 -26.91 5.36 -25.98
C LEU A 646 -26.35 6.58 -25.23
N ASP A 647 -26.92 7.76 -25.52
CA ASP A 647 -26.62 9.03 -24.87
C ASP A 647 -27.92 9.73 -24.44
N GLY A 648 -27.85 10.66 -23.48
CA GLY A 648 -29.03 11.38 -22.97
C GLY A 648 -30.04 10.51 -22.22
N VAL A 649 -29.58 9.47 -21.53
CA VAL A 649 -30.42 8.61 -20.67
C VAL A 649 -30.53 9.26 -19.27
N PRO A 650 -31.74 9.52 -18.74
CA PRO A 650 -31.92 10.20 -17.46
C PRO A 650 -31.59 9.28 -16.28
N PHE A 651 -30.43 9.47 -15.66
CA PHE A 651 -29.97 8.72 -14.48
C PHE A 651 -30.14 7.18 -14.62
N PRO A 652 -29.36 6.51 -15.48
CA PRO A 652 -29.45 5.06 -15.67
C PRO A 652 -28.93 4.28 -14.44
N ASN A 653 -29.83 3.63 -13.71
CA ASN A 653 -29.51 2.88 -12.47
C ASN A 653 -29.20 1.39 -12.69
N GLY A 654 -29.21 0.91 -13.94
CA GLY A 654 -28.94 -0.50 -14.22
C GLY A 654 -28.84 -0.80 -15.71
N VAL A 655 -27.92 -1.71 -16.06
CA VAL A 655 -27.79 -2.32 -17.38
C VAL A 655 -27.64 -3.84 -17.22
N ILE A 656 -28.20 -4.60 -18.15
CA ILE A 656 -27.97 -6.06 -18.27
C ILE A 656 -28.06 -6.48 -19.75
N ALA A 657 -27.15 -7.35 -20.19
CA ALA A 657 -27.14 -7.87 -21.54
C ALA A 657 -28.37 -8.74 -21.81
N TRP A 658 -29.08 -8.48 -22.90
CA TRP A 658 -30.31 -9.17 -23.26
C TRP A 658 -30.42 -9.30 -24.79
N LYS A 659 -30.56 -10.54 -25.28
CA LYS A 659 -30.71 -10.86 -26.71
C LYS A 659 -29.57 -10.30 -27.59
N LYS A 660 -29.77 -9.15 -28.22
CA LYS A 660 -28.86 -8.49 -29.18
C LYS A 660 -28.39 -7.11 -28.70
N GLY A 661 -28.67 -6.77 -27.45
CA GLY A 661 -28.36 -5.48 -26.87
C GLY A 661 -28.56 -5.55 -25.35
N VAL A 662 -29.25 -4.57 -24.78
CA VAL A 662 -29.37 -4.42 -23.33
C VAL A 662 -30.77 -4.08 -22.88
N LEU A 663 -31.06 -4.45 -21.63
CA LEU A 663 -32.12 -3.83 -20.84
C LEU A 663 -31.50 -2.75 -19.97
N VAL A 664 -32.17 -1.60 -19.90
CA VAL A 664 -31.77 -0.43 -19.13
C VAL A 664 -32.87 -0.10 -18.13
N SER A 665 -32.49 0.15 -16.88
CA SER A 665 -33.37 0.74 -15.86
C SER A 665 -33.04 2.21 -15.70
N ALA A 666 -33.98 3.09 -16.02
CA ALA A 666 -33.85 4.54 -15.89
C ALA A 666 -35.25 5.10 -15.61
N ALA A 667 -35.56 5.34 -14.33
CA ALA A 667 -36.90 5.75 -13.92
C ALA A 667 -37.38 6.99 -14.70
N PRO A 668 -38.61 6.97 -15.25
CA PRO A 668 -39.74 6.11 -14.89
C PRO A 668 -39.83 4.75 -15.62
N ASP A 669 -38.86 4.37 -16.46
CA ASP A 669 -38.94 3.22 -17.39
C ASP A 669 -37.91 2.11 -17.13
N ILE A 670 -38.29 0.89 -17.52
CA ILE A 670 -37.36 -0.16 -17.95
C ILE A 670 -37.59 -0.41 -19.43
N PHE A 671 -36.55 -0.26 -20.24
CA PHE A 671 -36.61 -0.40 -21.69
C PHE A 671 -35.52 -1.32 -22.24
N TYR A 672 -35.82 -1.94 -23.38
CA TYR A 672 -34.87 -2.69 -24.19
C TYR A 672 -34.29 -1.78 -25.28
N ALA A 673 -33.00 -1.94 -25.57
CA ALA A 673 -32.30 -1.23 -26.63
C ALA A 673 -31.43 -2.19 -27.45
N GLU A 674 -31.43 -2.02 -28.77
CA GLU A 674 -30.77 -2.89 -29.75
C GLU A 674 -30.17 -2.04 -30.87
N ASP A 675 -28.97 -2.38 -31.32
CA ASP A 675 -28.44 -1.97 -32.62
C ASP A 675 -28.90 -3.01 -33.66
N THR A 676 -29.75 -2.59 -34.61
CA THR A 676 -30.25 -3.47 -35.67
C THR A 676 -29.47 -3.38 -36.99
N ASN A 677 -28.49 -2.47 -37.10
CA ASN A 677 -27.79 -2.16 -38.35
C ASN A 677 -26.27 -2.42 -38.31
N GLY A 678 -25.64 -2.37 -37.13
CA GLY A 678 -24.22 -2.67 -36.91
C GLY A 678 -23.29 -1.45 -36.80
N ASP A 679 -23.81 -0.22 -36.65
CA ASP A 679 -22.97 0.99 -36.44
C ASP A 679 -22.51 1.18 -34.99
N GLY A 680 -22.94 0.30 -34.07
CA GLY A 680 -22.58 0.33 -32.66
C GLY A 680 -23.54 1.15 -31.79
N LYS A 681 -24.64 1.67 -32.34
CA LYS A 681 -25.62 2.51 -31.63
C LYS A 681 -27.00 1.90 -31.63
N ALA A 682 -27.77 2.13 -30.57
CA ALA A 682 -29.15 1.69 -30.50
C ALA A 682 -30.05 2.52 -31.43
N ASP A 683 -30.39 1.97 -32.59
CA ASP A 683 -31.42 2.50 -33.50
C ASP A 683 -32.84 2.08 -33.08
N LYS A 684 -32.96 1.09 -32.20
CA LYS A 684 -34.22 0.56 -31.67
C LYS A 684 -34.28 0.68 -30.14
N ARG A 685 -35.36 1.28 -29.64
CA ARG A 685 -35.71 1.37 -28.20
C ARG A 685 -37.16 0.97 -27.95
N GLU A 686 -37.41 0.05 -27.03
CA GLU A 686 -38.74 -0.51 -26.69
C GLU A 686 -38.97 -0.41 -25.17
N VAL A 687 -39.88 0.46 -24.72
CA VAL A 687 -40.27 0.53 -23.29
C VAL A 687 -41.10 -0.70 -22.93
N LEU A 688 -40.63 -1.48 -21.97
CA LEU A 688 -41.24 -2.74 -21.55
C LEU A 688 -42.11 -2.56 -20.30
N PHE A 689 -41.61 -1.78 -19.34
CA PHE A 689 -42.28 -1.45 -18.09
C PHE A 689 -42.12 0.05 -17.81
N THR A 690 -43.15 0.72 -17.32
CA THR A 690 -43.16 2.17 -17.06
C THR A 690 -43.96 2.50 -15.79
N GLY A 691 -43.73 3.66 -15.18
CA GLY A 691 -44.41 4.07 -13.94
C GLY A 691 -43.66 3.72 -12.65
N PHE A 692 -42.35 3.49 -12.74
CA PHE A 692 -41.45 3.57 -11.59
C PHE A 692 -41.38 5.01 -11.08
N ALA A 693 -41.34 5.22 -9.77
CA ALA A 693 -41.20 6.54 -9.20
C ALA A 693 -39.73 7.02 -9.30
N GLU A 694 -39.55 8.27 -9.70
CA GLU A 694 -38.24 8.88 -9.92
C GLU A 694 -37.48 9.24 -8.63
N GLY A 695 -38.20 9.60 -7.57
CA GLY A 695 -37.70 9.75 -6.20
C GLY A 695 -36.34 10.46 -6.04
N ASN A 696 -35.48 9.89 -5.19
CA ASN A 696 -34.05 10.21 -5.14
C ASN A 696 -33.32 9.31 -6.16
N GLN A 697 -32.34 9.86 -6.87
CA GLN A 697 -31.56 9.25 -7.94
C GLN A 697 -30.83 7.97 -7.50
N GLN A 698 -30.34 7.91 -6.26
CA GLN A 698 -29.77 6.69 -5.64
C GLN A 698 -30.86 5.63 -5.35
N HIS A 699 -32.10 6.06 -5.16
CA HIS A 699 -33.25 5.29 -4.66
C HIS A 699 -34.22 4.84 -5.78
N ARG A 700 -33.75 4.78 -7.03
CA ARG A 700 -34.54 4.34 -8.21
C ARG A 700 -34.44 2.83 -8.42
N ALA A 701 -35.33 2.25 -9.22
CA ALA A 701 -35.31 0.82 -9.53
C ALA A 701 -33.99 0.41 -10.22
N ASN A 702 -33.29 -0.59 -9.67
CA ASN A 702 -31.89 -0.86 -10.00
C ASN A 702 -31.49 -2.34 -9.86
N GLY A 703 -30.25 -2.67 -10.26
CA GLY A 703 -29.59 -3.93 -9.93
C GLY A 703 -30.28 -5.19 -10.48
N PHE A 704 -30.22 -5.38 -11.80
CA PHE A 704 -30.75 -6.59 -12.46
C PHE A 704 -29.99 -7.86 -12.06
N THR A 705 -30.69 -8.84 -11.49
CA THR A 705 -30.13 -10.15 -11.10
C THR A 705 -30.92 -11.31 -11.72
N ARG A 706 -30.22 -12.30 -12.29
CA ARG A 706 -30.85 -13.50 -12.89
C ARG A 706 -31.25 -14.54 -11.83
N GLY A 707 -32.54 -14.82 -11.71
CA GLY A 707 -33.09 -15.89 -10.88
C GLY A 707 -32.89 -17.29 -11.49
N LEU A 708 -32.98 -18.32 -10.66
CA LEU A 708 -32.94 -19.74 -11.09
C LEU A 708 -34.18 -20.16 -11.91
N ASP A 709 -35.21 -19.32 -11.91
CA ASP A 709 -36.51 -19.48 -12.57
C ASP A 709 -36.58 -18.74 -13.94
N ASN A 710 -35.45 -18.21 -14.41
CA ASN A 710 -35.31 -17.36 -15.60
C ASN A 710 -36.07 -16.02 -15.55
N TRP A 711 -36.48 -15.55 -14.37
CA TRP A 711 -36.90 -14.16 -14.19
C TRP A 711 -35.69 -13.25 -13.92
N LEU A 712 -35.82 -11.96 -14.25
CA LEU A 712 -34.92 -10.92 -13.75
C LEU A 712 -35.53 -10.29 -12.48
N TYR A 713 -34.76 -10.25 -11.41
CA TYR A 713 -35.10 -9.59 -10.16
C TYR A 713 -34.43 -8.21 -10.12
N LEU A 714 -35.08 -7.23 -9.48
CA LEU A 714 -34.56 -5.87 -9.29
C LEU A 714 -34.85 -5.37 -7.87
N ALA A 715 -33.98 -4.50 -7.37
CA ALA A 715 -34.27 -3.65 -6.23
C ALA A 715 -35.25 -2.53 -6.66
N ASN A 716 -36.20 -2.19 -5.78
CA ASN A 716 -37.12 -1.05 -5.97
C ASN A 716 -36.42 0.30 -5.69
N GLY A 717 -35.44 0.33 -4.79
CA GLY A 717 -34.72 1.54 -4.40
C GLY A 717 -35.39 2.35 -3.28
N ASP A 718 -36.49 1.86 -2.72
CA ASP A 718 -37.45 2.56 -1.84
C ASP A 718 -38.44 3.53 -2.53
N SER A 719 -38.19 4.04 -3.75
CA SER A 719 -39.08 5.04 -4.37
C SER A 719 -40.49 4.54 -4.70
N GLY A 720 -40.66 3.26 -5.01
CA GLY A 720 -41.96 2.67 -5.35
C GLY A 720 -42.41 2.94 -6.79
N GLY A 721 -43.70 2.78 -7.06
CA GLY A 721 -44.28 3.00 -8.39
C GLY A 721 -45.59 2.26 -8.61
N ALA A 722 -46.34 2.70 -9.61
CA ALA A 722 -47.52 2.01 -10.14
C ALA A 722 -47.13 1.42 -11.51
N VAL A 723 -46.30 0.38 -11.48
CA VAL A 723 -45.57 -0.11 -12.64
C VAL A 723 -46.50 -0.86 -13.60
N LYS A 724 -46.60 -0.36 -14.82
CA LYS A 724 -47.37 -0.94 -15.92
C LYS A 724 -46.45 -1.69 -16.89
N SER A 725 -46.82 -2.94 -17.19
CA SER A 725 -46.28 -3.68 -18.34
C SER A 725 -46.90 -3.16 -19.64
N MET A 726 -46.04 -2.81 -20.61
CA MET A 726 -46.47 -2.32 -21.92
C MET A 726 -46.96 -3.45 -22.84
N LYS A 727 -46.55 -4.70 -22.57
CA LYS A 727 -46.94 -5.88 -23.36
C LYS A 727 -48.24 -6.53 -22.87
N THR A 728 -48.46 -6.63 -21.56
CA THR A 728 -49.68 -7.25 -20.99
C THR A 728 -50.75 -6.23 -20.60
N GLY A 729 -50.39 -4.95 -20.49
CA GLY A 729 -51.25 -3.89 -19.95
C GLY A 729 -51.47 -3.95 -18.44
N THR A 730 -50.91 -4.94 -17.74
CA THR A 730 -51.04 -5.12 -16.28
C THR A 730 -50.30 -4.02 -15.52
N THR A 731 -50.94 -3.44 -14.50
CA THR A 731 -50.30 -2.50 -13.56
C THR A 731 -50.27 -3.10 -12.16
N ILE A 732 -49.15 -2.94 -11.44
CA ILE A 732 -49.00 -3.33 -10.03
C ILE A 732 -48.45 -2.18 -9.17
N ASP A 733 -48.84 -2.10 -7.89
CA ASP A 733 -48.19 -1.24 -6.90
C ASP A 733 -47.03 -1.99 -6.24
N ILE A 734 -45.83 -1.42 -6.35
CA ILE A 734 -44.58 -1.99 -5.84
C ILE A 734 -44.13 -1.36 -4.50
N ARG A 735 -44.91 -0.46 -3.89
CA ARG A 735 -44.55 0.17 -2.60
C ARG A 735 -44.23 -0.88 -1.53
N GLY A 736 -43.09 -0.72 -0.85
CA GLY A 736 -42.64 -1.65 0.20
C GLY A 736 -42.06 -2.98 -0.31
N ARG A 737 -41.93 -3.16 -1.63
CA ARG A 737 -41.55 -4.43 -2.26
C ARG A 737 -40.63 -4.26 -3.46
N ASP A 738 -39.68 -5.16 -3.61
CA ASP A 738 -38.90 -5.36 -4.82
C ASP A 738 -39.75 -6.05 -5.91
N ILE A 739 -39.18 -6.25 -7.10
CA ILE A 739 -39.88 -6.88 -8.23
C ILE A 739 -39.09 -8.01 -8.89
N ARG A 740 -39.81 -8.84 -9.64
CA ARG A 740 -39.28 -9.64 -10.73
C ARG A 740 -40.06 -9.40 -12.02
N ILE A 741 -39.35 -9.43 -13.16
CA ILE A 741 -39.89 -9.26 -14.51
C ILE A 741 -39.48 -10.39 -15.45
N ARG A 742 -40.30 -10.63 -16.47
CA ARG A 742 -39.92 -11.32 -17.71
C ARG A 742 -39.99 -10.32 -18.87
N PRO A 743 -38.85 -9.79 -19.33
CA PRO A 743 -38.79 -8.78 -20.40
C PRO A 743 -39.47 -9.21 -21.70
N ASP A 744 -39.47 -10.52 -21.97
CA ASP A 744 -39.94 -11.09 -23.23
C ASP A 744 -41.46 -11.19 -23.30
N THR A 745 -42.09 -11.78 -22.28
CA THR A 745 -43.56 -11.93 -22.16
C THR A 745 -44.23 -10.68 -21.59
N GLY A 746 -43.50 -9.83 -20.87
CA GLY A 746 -44.04 -8.69 -20.14
C GLY A 746 -44.71 -9.05 -18.81
N GLU A 747 -44.50 -10.26 -18.28
CA GLU A 747 -44.95 -10.61 -16.93
C GLU A 747 -44.14 -9.80 -15.89
N ILE A 748 -44.81 -9.33 -14.84
CA ILE A 748 -44.21 -8.61 -13.71
C ILE A 748 -44.90 -9.02 -12.41
N GLU A 749 -44.12 -9.26 -11.35
CA GLU A 749 -44.61 -9.52 -10.00
C GLU A 749 -43.80 -8.73 -8.97
N ALA A 750 -44.46 -8.31 -7.89
CA ALA A 750 -43.77 -7.88 -6.68
C ALA A 750 -43.27 -9.11 -5.88
N VAL A 751 -42.14 -8.97 -5.19
CA VAL A 751 -41.51 -10.02 -4.36
C VAL A 751 -41.24 -9.49 -2.95
N SER A 752 -40.81 -10.37 -2.04
CA SER A 752 -40.71 -10.03 -0.62
C SER A 752 -39.70 -8.93 -0.30
N GLY A 753 -40.21 -7.92 0.41
CA GLY A 753 -39.46 -6.82 1.02
C GLY A 753 -38.76 -5.90 0.03
N GLN A 754 -38.14 -4.85 0.57
CA GLN A 754 -37.64 -3.69 -0.18
C GLN A 754 -36.11 -3.64 -0.08
N THR A 755 -35.39 -3.42 -1.19
CA THR A 755 -33.93 -3.21 -1.26
C THR A 755 -33.64 -1.80 -1.76
N GLN A 756 -32.60 -1.13 -1.21
CA GLN A 756 -32.11 0.13 -1.75
C GLN A 756 -31.22 -0.06 -2.98
N PHE A 757 -30.15 -0.87 -2.93
CA PHE A 757 -29.25 -1.01 -4.09
C PHE A 757 -28.75 -2.44 -4.33
N GLY A 758 -29.28 -3.09 -5.38
CA GLY A 758 -28.89 -4.42 -5.83
C GLY A 758 -29.51 -5.55 -5.00
N ARG A 759 -30.53 -6.21 -5.54
CA ARG A 759 -31.10 -7.43 -4.94
C ARG A 759 -30.32 -8.65 -5.45
N ASN A 760 -29.55 -9.29 -4.56
CA ASN A 760 -28.61 -10.36 -4.91
C ASN A 760 -29.05 -11.73 -4.37
N ARG A 761 -28.42 -12.80 -4.85
CA ARG A 761 -28.68 -14.18 -4.39
C ARG A 761 -27.40 -14.99 -4.19
N ASP A 762 -27.49 -16.05 -3.38
CA ASP A 762 -26.53 -17.15 -3.41
C ASP A 762 -26.85 -18.14 -4.54
N ASP A 763 -26.04 -19.19 -4.70
CA ASP A 763 -26.26 -20.23 -5.72
C ASP A 763 -27.54 -21.04 -5.52
N TRP A 764 -27.98 -21.21 -4.27
CA TRP A 764 -29.15 -21.99 -3.88
C TRP A 764 -30.49 -21.26 -4.07
N GLY A 765 -30.45 -19.95 -4.34
CA GLY A 765 -31.64 -19.14 -4.60
C GLY A 765 -32.17 -18.38 -3.38
N ASN A 766 -31.39 -18.31 -2.30
CA ASN A 766 -31.66 -17.44 -1.16
C ASN A 766 -31.42 -15.98 -1.58
N TRP A 767 -32.34 -15.07 -1.25
CA TRP A 767 -32.30 -13.68 -1.71
C TRP A 767 -31.90 -12.72 -0.59
N PHE A 768 -31.05 -11.75 -0.94
CA PHE A 768 -30.47 -10.77 -0.03
C PHE A 768 -30.71 -9.34 -0.54
N GLY A 769 -30.81 -8.41 0.39
CA GLY A 769 -30.91 -6.97 0.13
C GLY A 769 -30.13 -6.16 1.17
N ASN A 770 -30.10 -4.84 0.98
CA ASN A 770 -29.37 -3.89 1.81
C ASN A 770 -30.10 -2.55 1.95
N ASN A 771 -29.62 -1.73 2.88
CA ASN A 771 -29.84 -0.29 2.87
C ASN A 771 -28.61 0.41 3.48
N ASN A 772 -28.51 1.72 3.32
CA ASN A 772 -27.36 2.55 3.72
C ASN A 772 -26.73 2.23 5.09
N SER A 773 -27.51 1.74 6.06
CA SER A 773 -27.00 1.35 7.40
C SER A 773 -27.16 -0.14 7.74
N ARG A 774 -27.82 -0.96 6.91
CA ARG A 774 -27.98 -2.41 7.08
C ARG A 774 -27.29 -3.10 5.91
N PRO A 775 -25.98 -3.43 6.04
CA PRO A 775 -25.17 -3.85 4.90
C PRO A 775 -25.65 -5.15 4.25
N MET A 776 -26.26 -6.07 4.99
CA MET A 776 -27.01 -7.18 4.38
C MET A 776 -28.08 -7.78 5.30
N TYR A 777 -29.26 -8.04 4.72
CA TYR A 777 -30.32 -8.86 5.29
C TYR A 777 -30.84 -9.89 4.28
N HIS A 778 -31.23 -11.06 4.78
CA HIS A 778 -31.79 -12.18 4.03
C HIS A 778 -33.33 -12.11 4.03
N TYR A 779 -33.97 -12.49 2.92
CA TYR A 779 -35.42 -12.56 2.77
C TYR A 779 -35.95 -13.97 3.06
N VAL A 780 -36.23 -14.25 4.34
CA VAL A 780 -36.59 -15.58 4.86
C VAL A 780 -37.96 -16.08 4.38
N LEU A 781 -38.88 -15.18 4.03
CA LEU A 781 -40.25 -15.50 3.60
C LEU A 781 -40.57 -14.84 2.27
N ASP A 782 -41.11 -15.60 1.31
CA ASP A 782 -41.44 -15.11 -0.04
C ASP A 782 -42.92 -14.69 -0.20
N ASP A 783 -43.16 -13.57 -0.90
CA ASP A 783 -44.48 -12.93 -1.13
C ASP A 783 -45.48 -13.93 -1.75
N HIS A 784 -44.98 -14.83 -2.59
CA HIS A 784 -45.76 -15.91 -3.22
C HIS A 784 -46.50 -16.82 -2.22
N TYR A 785 -46.02 -16.95 -0.98
CA TYR A 785 -46.75 -17.65 0.09
C TYR A 785 -47.66 -16.71 0.87
N LEU A 786 -47.19 -15.50 1.18
CA LEU A 786 -47.92 -14.51 1.98
C LEU A 786 -49.22 -14.07 1.28
N ARG A 787 -49.15 -13.76 -0.02
CA ARG A 787 -50.29 -13.28 -0.82
C ARG A 787 -51.40 -14.30 -1.04
N ARG A 788 -51.21 -15.57 -0.62
CA ARG A 788 -52.25 -16.61 -0.66
C ARG A 788 -53.33 -16.39 0.39
N ASN A 789 -53.06 -15.62 1.44
CA ASN A 789 -54.05 -15.22 2.43
C ASN A 789 -53.89 -13.72 2.76
N PRO A 790 -54.60 -12.81 2.08
CA PRO A 790 -54.50 -11.36 2.32
C PRO A 790 -55.05 -10.91 3.70
N HIS A 791 -55.59 -11.83 4.51
CA HIS A 791 -56.00 -11.57 5.89
C HIS A 791 -54.96 -12.01 6.93
N LEU A 792 -53.84 -12.62 6.49
CA LEU A 792 -52.74 -12.98 7.38
C LEU A 792 -51.77 -11.79 7.52
N ALA A 793 -51.68 -11.24 8.74
CA ALA A 793 -50.62 -10.32 9.10
C ALA A 793 -49.28 -11.07 9.17
N ALA A 794 -48.49 -11.02 8.09
CA ALA A 794 -47.18 -11.64 8.02
C ALA A 794 -46.15 -10.92 8.92
N PRO A 795 -45.17 -11.64 9.51
CA PRO A 795 -44.01 -11.00 10.12
C PRO A 795 -43.11 -10.37 9.04
N ASN A 796 -42.18 -9.51 9.45
CA ASN A 796 -41.18 -8.93 8.54
C ASN A 796 -40.37 -10.06 7.85
N PRO A 797 -40.32 -10.13 6.50
CA PRO A 797 -39.54 -11.15 5.79
C PRO A 797 -38.02 -10.92 5.88
N GLN A 798 -37.55 -9.73 6.27
CA GLN A 798 -36.12 -9.43 6.40
C GLN A 798 -35.55 -9.94 7.73
N LYS A 799 -34.39 -10.60 7.66
CA LYS A 799 -33.54 -10.96 8.80
C LYS A 799 -32.11 -10.49 8.52
N ASP A 800 -31.58 -9.59 9.33
CA ASP A 800 -30.17 -9.19 9.26
C ASP A 800 -29.24 -10.39 9.43
N VAL A 801 -28.16 -10.40 8.64
CA VAL A 801 -27.20 -11.51 8.57
C VAL A 801 -25.96 -11.21 9.41
N SER A 802 -25.40 -9.99 9.31
CA SER A 802 -24.24 -9.59 10.12
C SER A 802 -24.54 -9.68 11.61
N VAL A 803 -23.57 -10.16 12.41
CA VAL A 803 -23.59 -10.12 13.88
C VAL A 803 -23.50 -8.70 14.45
N ALA A 804 -23.14 -7.70 13.63
CA ALA A 804 -23.11 -6.28 13.98
C ALA A 804 -24.11 -5.46 13.13
N PRO A 805 -25.42 -5.75 13.19
CA PRO A 805 -26.40 -5.11 12.31
C PRO A 805 -26.67 -3.65 12.71
N GLY A 806 -26.78 -2.76 11.71
CA GLY A 806 -27.09 -1.35 11.91
C GLY A 806 -25.85 -0.49 12.15
N ALA A 807 -25.42 0.25 11.13
CA ALA A 807 -24.27 1.14 11.14
C ALA A 807 -23.02 0.47 11.75
N ALA A 808 -22.66 -0.72 11.25
CA ALA A 808 -21.50 -1.46 11.72
C ALA A 808 -20.20 -0.63 11.51
N PRO A 809 -19.19 -0.75 12.39
CA PRO A 809 -17.93 -0.02 12.23
C PRO A 809 -17.20 -0.41 10.94
N VAL A 810 -16.68 0.59 10.24
CA VAL A 810 -15.81 0.45 9.06
C VAL A 810 -14.47 1.16 9.28
N PHE A 811 -13.43 0.72 8.59
CA PHE A 811 -12.04 1.15 8.80
C PHE A 811 -11.45 1.78 7.52
N PRO A 812 -11.89 3.00 7.14
CA PRO A 812 -11.36 3.70 5.97
C PRO A 812 -9.87 4.03 6.14
N SER A 813 -9.12 3.90 5.03
CA SER A 813 -7.74 4.39 4.92
C SER A 813 -7.66 5.85 4.45
N SER A 814 -8.72 6.37 3.82
CA SER A 814 -8.83 7.77 3.43
C SER A 814 -9.17 8.65 4.64
N ARG A 815 -8.79 9.93 4.58
CA ARG A 815 -9.18 10.90 5.62
C ARG A 815 -10.70 11.08 5.65
N THR A 816 -11.32 10.87 6.82
CA THR A 816 -12.73 11.23 7.04
C THR A 816 -12.90 12.75 6.90
N LEU A 817 -13.57 13.22 5.86
CA LEU A 817 -13.79 14.65 5.62
C LEU A 817 -14.82 15.20 6.61
N THR A 818 -14.55 16.40 7.15
CA THR A 818 -15.22 17.05 8.31
C THR A 818 -16.71 17.42 8.13
N ARG A 819 -17.39 16.87 7.11
CA ARG A 819 -18.60 17.48 6.52
C ARG A 819 -19.77 16.52 6.23
N PHE A 820 -19.53 15.21 6.08
CA PHE A 820 -20.48 14.30 5.41
C PHE A 820 -20.96 13.10 6.25
N ASN A 821 -20.82 13.17 7.57
CA ASN A 821 -21.49 12.27 8.51
C ASN A 821 -21.90 13.06 9.76
N ASP A 822 -22.94 12.59 10.46
CA ASP A 822 -23.12 12.94 11.87
C ASP A 822 -21.88 12.46 12.64
N PHE A 823 -21.32 13.28 13.53
CA PHE A 823 -20.17 12.92 14.37
C PHE A 823 -20.40 11.63 15.18
N HIS A 824 -21.66 11.26 15.47
CA HIS A 824 -22.03 9.99 16.11
C HIS A 824 -22.02 8.77 15.16
N THR A 825 -21.92 9.01 13.84
CA THR A 825 -21.96 8.00 12.77
C THR A 825 -20.65 7.84 12.00
N ALA A 826 -19.63 8.66 12.27
CA ALA A 826 -18.33 8.56 11.60
C ALA A 826 -17.71 7.15 11.72
N ASN A 827 -17.11 6.67 10.61
CA ASN A 827 -16.51 5.34 10.49
C ASN A 827 -17.50 4.20 10.78
N ARG A 828 -18.72 4.34 10.23
CA ARG A 828 -19.77 3.31 10.19
C ARG A 828 -20.46 3.31 8.83
N PHE A 829 -21.12 2.21 8.46
CA PHE A 829 -21.94 2.17 7.24
C PHE A 829 -23.00 3.29 7.20
N THR A 830 -22.86 4.20 6.23
CA THR A 830 -23.84 5.27 5.92
C THR A 830 -24.22 5.33 4.44
N SER A 831 -23.63 4.48 3.58
CA SER A 831 -23.91 4.41 2.13
C SER A 831 -23.96 2.99 1.57
N ALA A 832 -24.07 1.97 2.44
CA ALA A 832 -23.95 0.55 2.11
C ALA A 832 -24.79 0.10 0.90
N CYS A 833 -24.13 -0.31 -0.18
CA CYS A 833 -24.76 -0.65 -1.46
C CYS A 833 -24.16 -1.90 -2.12
N SER A 834 -24.88 -2.43 -3.11
CA SER A 834 -24.45 -3.54 -3.99
C SER A 834 -23.98 -4.83 -3.30
N SER A 835 -24.43 -5.08 -2.07
CA SER A 835 -24.08 -6.25 -1.26
C SER A 835 -24.27 -7.57 -2.01
N MET A 836 -23.17 -8.30 -2.24
CA MET A 836 -23.12 -9.48 -3.09
C MET A 836 -22.53 -10.68 -2.34
N VAL A 837 -23.23 -11.82 -2.39
CA VAL A 837 -22.65 -13.12 -2.06
C VAL A 837 -21.72 -13.54 -3.20
N TYR A 838 -20.46 -13.85 -2.90
CA TYR A 838 -19.48 -14.27 -3.89
C TYR A 838 -19.68 -15.74 -4.31
N ARG A 839 -19.75 -15.98 -5.63
CA ARG A 839 -20.27 -17.23 -6.21
C ARG A 839 -19.24 -18.05 -7.00
N ASP A 840 -17.96 -17.69 -6.91
CA ASP A 840 -16.85 -18.44 -7.52
C ASP A 840 -15.86 -18.93 -6.43
N GLU A 841 -14.78 -19.60 -6.80
CA GLU A 841 -13.75 -20.15 -5.90
C GLU A 841 -12.41 -19.39 -5.97
N VAL A 842 -12.14 -18.59 -7.01
CA VAL A 842 -10.86 -17.88 -7.20
C VAL A 842 -10.43 -17.08 -5.95
N LEU A 843 -11.33 -16.29 -5.37
CA LEU A 843 -11.02 -15.51 -4.17
C LEU A 843 -11.11 -16.32 -2.87
N LYS A 844 -11.76 -17.49 -2.86
CA LYS A 844 -11.88 -18.38 -1.68
C LYS A 844 -10.57 -19.11 -1.38
N GLY A 845 -9.65 -19.26 -2.32
CA GLY A 845 -8.31 -19.81 -2.06
C GLY A 845 -7.51 -19.04 -1.00
N VAL A 846 -7.91 -17.79 -0.71
CA VAL A 846 -7.25 -16.89 0.24
C VAL A 846 -8.07 -16.80 1.53
N GLY A 847 -7.76 -17.69 2.48
CA GLY A 847 -8.26 -17.63 3.87
C GLY A 847 -9.53 -18.42 4.21
N SER A 848 -10.19 -19.08 3.25
CA SER A 848 -11.46 -19.82 3.49
C SER A 848 -11.42 -20.90 4.57
N GLY A 849 -10.24 -21.43 4.92
CA GLY A 849 -10.07 -22.39 6.02
C GLY A 849 -10.31 -21.81 7.42
N GLN A 850 -10.36 -20.48 7.58
CA GLN A 850 -10.44 -19.81 8.87
C GLN A 850 -11.86 -19.70 9.45
N TRP A 851 -12.51 -20.86 9.66
CA TRP A 851 -13.45 -21.00 10.78
C TRP A 851 -13.05 -22.11 11.76
N ALA A 852 -11.77 -22.10 12.15
CA ALA A 852 -11.24 -22.85 13.27
C ALA A 852 -10.70 -21.89 14.34
N VAL A 853 -11.42 -21.81 15.47
CA VAL A 853 -10.98 -21.17 16.73
C VAL A 853 -10.77 -19.64 16.67
N ALA A 854 -11.85 -18.90 16.41
CA ALA A 854 -11.96 -17.45 16.67
C ALA A 854 -13.00 -17.17 17.78
N ASP A 855 -12.62 -17.53 19.01
CA ASP A 855 -13.00 -16.94 20.31
C ASP A 855 -14.34 -16.16 20.41
N THR A 856 -15.49 -16.85 20.43
CA THR A 856 -16.80 -16.21 20.67
C THR A 856 -17.25 -16.21 22.13
N GLY A 857 -16.90 -17.23 22.92
CA GLY A 857 -17.47 -17.49 24.26
C GLY A 857 -19.00 -17.74 24.28
N GLN A 858 -19.67 -17.59 23.13
CA GLN A 858 -21.11 -17.68 22.91
C GLN A 858 -21.41 -18.98 22.16
N PRO A 859 -22.36 -19.81 22.62
CA PRO A 859 -22.82 -20.97 21.86
C PRO A 859 -23.40 -20.53 20.51
N LEU A 860 -23.16 -21.31 19.46
CA LEU A 860 -24.01 -21.26 18.27
C LEU A 860 -25.45 -21.62 18.69
N SER A 861 -26.44 -20.89 18.18
CA SER A 861 -27.87 -21.15 18.35
C SER A 861 -28.24 -22.61 18.02
N HIS A 862 -27.60 -23.15 16.99
CA HIS A 862 -27.78 -24.49 16.46
C HIS A 862 -26.43 -25.12 16.06
N PRO A 863 -26.29 -26.45 16.09
CA PRO A 863 -25.09 -27.11 15.56
C PRO A 863 -24.95 -26.84 14.04
N PRO A 864 -23.71 -26.78 13.51
CA PRO A 864 -23.49 -26.54 12.08
C PRO A 864 -24.11 -27.66 11.22
N LEU A 865 -24.71 -27.27 10.10
CA LEU A 865 -25.31 -28.21 9.14
C LEU A 865 -24.23 -29.07 8.46
N PRO A 866 -24.55 -30.30 8.01
CA PRO A 866 -23.53 -31.23 7.51
C PRO A 866 -22.94 -30.81 6.15
N THR A 867 -21.71 -30.30 6.16
CA THR A 867 -20.67 -30.36 5.09
C THR A 867 -20.98 -29.91 3.65
N ALA A 868 -22.22 -29.55 3.30
CA ALA A 868 -22.63 -29.15 1.95
C ALA A 868 -22.66 -27.62 1.74
N TYR A 869 -22.56 -26.85 2.83
CA TYR A 869 -22.50 -25.39 2.82
C TYR A 869 -21.14 -24.93 3.36
N SER A 870 -20.18 -24.74 2.46
CA SER A 870 -18.97 -23.98 2.76
C SER A 870 -19.33 -22.53 3.13
N PRO A 871 -18.57 -21.84 4.00
CA PRO A 871 -18.78 -20.42 4.25
C PRO A 871 -18.62 -19.61 2.96
N SER A 872 -19.55 -18.69 2.71
CA SER A 872 -19.52 -17.80 1.54
C SER A 872 -18.91 -16.46 1.93
N PHE A 873 -18.01 -15.91 1.11
CA PHE A 873 -17.64 -14.50 1.24
C PHE A 873 -18.80 -13.62 0.74
N VAL A 874 -19.00 -12.51 1.44
CA VAL A 874 -19.97 -11.47 1.11
C VAL A 874 -19.20 -10.16 1.03
N PHE A 875 -19.37 -9.45 -0.07
CA PHE A 875 -18.75 -8.14 -0.28
C PHE A 875 -19.83 -7.05 -0.30
N ILE A 876 -19.58 -5.93 0.38
CA ILE A 876 -20.50 -4.77 0.43
C ILE A 876 -19.71 -3.49 0.13
N SER A 877 -20.21 -2.68 -0.79
CA SER A 877 -19.62 -1.35 -1.05
C SER A 877 -20.09 -0.34 -0.01
N GLU A 878 -19.19 0.52 0.45
CA GLU A 878 -19.49 1.68 1.28
C GLU A 878 -18.78 2.91 0.66
N PRO A 879 -19.36 3.48 -0.41
CA PRO A 879 -18.67 4.48 -1.21
C PRO A 879 -18.34 5.77 -0.45
N VAL A 880 -19.13 6.21 0.53
CA VAL A 880 -18.84 7.42 1.35
C VAL A 880 -17.51 7.29 2.11
N HIS A 881 -17.17 6.08 2.57
CA HIS A 881 -15.91 5.79 3.28
C HIS A 881 -14.83 5.16 2.37
N ASN A 882 -14.98 5.22 1.04
CA ASN A 882 -13.96 4.83 0.07
C ASN A 882 -13.49 3.36 0.23
N LEU A 883 -14.42 2.42 0.47
CA LEU A 883 -14.09 1.02 0.79
C LEU A 883 -15.10 -0.03 0.27
N VAL A 884 -14.61 -1.28 0.15
CA VAL A 884 -15.43 -2.49 0.02
C VAL A 884 -15.13 -3.40 1.22
N HIS A 885 -16.19 -3.66 1.99
CA HIS A 885 -16.18 -4.49 3.18
C HIS A 885 -16.35 -5.97 2.84
N ARG A 886 -15.76 -6.89 3.64
CA ARG A 886 -15.94 -8.34 3.52
C ARG A 886 -16.44 -8.98 4.82
N GLU A 887 -17.48 -9.79 4.70
CA GLU A 887 -17.90 -10.74 5.74
C GLU A 887 -17.81 -12.19 5.25
N VAL A 888 -17.64 -13.11 6.20
CA VAL A 888 -17.79 -14.56 6.03
C VAL A 888 -19.18 -14.96 6.53
N MET A 889 -20.02 -15.44 5.62
CA MET A 889 -21.41 -15.86 5.88
C MET A 889 -21.54 -17.39 5.97
N GLN A 890 -22.37 -17.86 6.88
CA GLN A 890 -22.73 -19.26 7.07
C GLN A 890 -24.22 -19.41 7.43
N PRO A 891 -24.85 -20.58 7.23
CA PRO A 891 -26.21 -20.82 7.71
C PRO A 891 -26.36 -20.71 9.24
N ASP A 892 -27.50 -20.19 9.69
CA ASP A 892 -28.00 -20.22 11.07
C ASP A 892 -29.52 -20.45 11.07
N GLY A 893 -29.93 -21.66 11.49
CA GLY A 893 -31.34 -22.07 11.48
C GLY A 893 -31.97 -22.06 10.08
N ILE A 894 -32.92 -21.15 9.87
CA ILE A 894 -33.63 -20.93 8.59
C ILE A 894 -33.13 -19.69 7.83
N SER A 895 -32.00 -19.13 8.25
CA SER A 895 -31.39 -17.94 7.68
C SER A 895 -29.87 -18.10 7.70
N PHE A 896 -29.15 -16.99 7.67
CA PHE A 896 -27.70 -16.92 7.70
C PHE A 896 -27.23 -16.03 8.86
N THR A 897 -25.98 -16.23 9.27
CA THR A 897 -25.20 -15.28 10.07
C THR A 897 -23.86 -14.99 9.41
N SER A 898 -23.38 -13.76 9.49
CA SER A 898 -22.11 -13.31 8.92
C SER A 898 -21.31 -12.43 9.88
N ARG A 899 -20.00 -12.34 9.65
CA ARG A 899 -19.08 -11.51 10.42
C ARG A 899 -17.88 -11.11 9.56
N ARG A 900 -17.27 -9.97 9.85
CA ARG A 900 -15.99 -9.50 9.27
C ARG A 900 -14.93 -10.64 9.24
N ALA A 901 -14.14 -10.71 8.17
CA ALA A 901 -13.18 -11.81 7.98
C ALA A 901 -12.04 -11.80 9.02
N VAL A 902 -11.45 -12.98 9.24
CA VAL A 902 -10.32 -13.15 10.17
C VAL A 902 -9.08 -12.43 9.64
N GLY A 903 -8.40 -11.68 10.50
CA GLY A 903 -7.27 -10.82 10.14
C GLY A 903 -7.67 -9.43 9.61
N GLU A 904 -8.95 -9.19 9.33
CA GLU A 904 -9.48 -7.87 8.94
C GLU A 904 -10.11 -7.12 10.13
N GLU A 905 -9.96 -7.57 11.39
CA GLU A 905 -10.79 -7.10 12.51
C GLU A 905 -10.69 -5.58 12.79
N GLN A 906 -9.66 -4.89 12.27
CA GLN A 906 -9.45 -3.43 12.32
C GLN A 906 -9.06 -2.84 10.95
N SER A 907 -9.42 -3.48 9.83
CA SER A 907 -9.15 -3.03 8.46
C SER A 907 -10.29 -3.45 7.52
N GLU A 908 -10.25 -3.08 6.24
CA GLU A 908 -11.21 -3.57 5.23
C GLU A 908 -10.57 -4.56 4.25
N PHE A 909 -11.42 -5.22 3.46
CA PHE A 909 -10.95 -6.07 2.36
C PHE A 909 -10.37 -5.24 1.21
N LEU A 910 -10.95 -4.08 0.92
CA LEU A 910 -10.41 -3.07 0.01
C LEU A 910 -10.74 -1.68 0.56
N SER A 911 -9.76 -0.80 0.67
CA SER A 911 -9.98 0.62 0.97
C SER A 911 -8.98 1.50 0.22
N SER A 912 -9.37 2.71 -0.16
CA SER A 912 -8.46 3.68 -0.77
C SER A 912 -8.03 4.74 0.23
N THR A 913 -6.84 5.32 0.06
CA THR A 913 -6.46 6.60 0.70
C THR A 913 -7.01 7.80 -0.07
N ASP A 914 -7.42 7.62 -1.34
CA ASP A 914 -8.08 8.62 -2.17
C ASP A 914 -9.58 8.74 -1.83
N ASN A 915 -10.03 9.97 -1.52
CA ASN A 915 -11.43 10.27 -1.26
C ASN A 915 -12.32 10.26 -2.52
N TRP A 916 -11.76 10.21 -3.73
CA TRP A 916 -12.53 10.12 -4.98
C TRP A 916 -13.01 8.69 -5.33
N PHE A 917 -12.44 7.64 -4.73
CA PHE A 917 -12.85 6.25 -4.98
C PHE A 917 -14.24 5.95 -4.39
N ARG A 918 -15.27 5.80 -5.22
CA ARG A 918 -16.67 5.55 -4.84
C ARG A 918 -17.16 4.22 -5.45
N PRO A 919 -16.88 3.07 -4.82
CA PRO A 919 -17.39 1.77 -5.28
C PRO A 919 -18.93 1.72 -5.30
N THR A 920 -19.56 1.62 -6.47
CA THR A 920 -21.03 1.66 -6.65
C THR A 920 -21.65 0.30 -6.92
N GLN A 921 -21.03 -0.54 -7.75
CA GLN A 921 -21.47 -1.91 -8.01
C GLN A 921 -20.34 -2.92 -7.84
N LEU A 922 -20.69 -4.06 -7.24
CA LEU A 922 -19.86 -5.25 -7.10
C LEU A 922 -20.43 -6.38 -7.95
N LYS A 923 -19.55 -7.14 -8.63
CA LYS A 923 -19.97 -8.28 -9.45
C LYS A 923 -18.90 -9.37 -9.52
N THR A 924 -19.32 -10.63 -9.51
CA THR A 924 -18.41 -11.76 -9.85
C THR A 924 -18.29 -11.81 -11.37
N GLY A 925 -17.06 -11.78 -11.89
CA GLY A 925 -16.77 -11.80 -13.32
C GLY A 925 -16.84 -13.20 -13.96
N PRO A 926 -16.80 -13.31 -15.30
CA PRO A 926 -16.75 -14.58 -16.02
C PRO A 926 -15.47 -15.40 -15.77
N ASP A 927 -14.45 -14.74 -15.24
CA ASP A 927 -13.13 -15.22 -14.81
C ASP A 927 -13.07 -15.62 -13.31
N GLY A 928 -14.15 -15.41 -12.56
CA GLY A 928 -14.22 -15.60 -11.12
C GLY A 928 -13.69 -14.43 -10.27
N ALA A 929 -13.21 -13.34 -10.85
CA ALA A 929 -12.73 -12.17 -10.10
C ALA A 929 -13.88 -11.31 -9.53
N LEU A 930 -13.55 -10.40 -8.61
CA LEU A 930 -14.48 -9.38 -8.11
C LEU A 930 -14.27 -8.07 -8.86
N TYR A 931 -15.21 -7.73 -9.74
CA TYR A 931 -15.24 -6.45 -10.44
C TYR A 931 -15.96 -5.40 -9.59
N VAL A 932 -15.41 -4.20 -9.60
CA VAL A 932 -15.90 -3.03 -8.86
C VAL A 932 -16.10 -1.89 -9.85
N ALA A 933 -17.29 -1.33 -9.93
CA ALA A 933 -17.52 -0.05 -10.60
C ALA A 933 -17.18 1.08 -9.63
N ASP A 934 -16.30 1.99 -10.04
CA ASP A 934 -15.90 3.17 -9.29
C ASP A 934 -16.49 4.43 -9.93
N MET A 935 -17.45 5.08 -9.26
CA MET A 935 -18.02 6.34 -9.72
C MET A 935 -17.13 7.51 -9.27
N TYR A 936 -15.93 7.58 -9.85
CA TYR A 936 -14.78 8.35 -9.38
C TYR A 936 -15.08 9.85 -9.14
N ARG A 937 -15.50 10.19 -7.91
CA ARG A 937 -16.05 11.50 -7.53
C ARG A 937 -15.80 11.84 -6.06
N LEU A 938 -15.35 13.06 -5.83
CA LEU A 938 -15.15 13.60 -4.47
C LEU A 938 -16.44 13.66 -3.63
N VAL A 939 -17.61 13.87 -4.25
CA VAL A 939 -18.91 14.05 -3.57
C VAL A 939 -19.99 13.28 -4.35
N ILE A 940 -20.78 12.50 -3.63
CA ILE A 940 -21.93 11.73 -4.14
C ILE A 940 -23.23 11.99 -3.34
N GLU A 941 -23.16 12.91 -2.39
CA GLU A 941 -24.26 13.36 -1.55
C GLU A 941 -25.13 14.37 -2.32
N HIS A 942 -26.46 14.27 -2.18
CA HIS A 942 -27.37 15.23 -2.81
C HIS A 942 -27.24 16.60 -2.11
N PRO A 943 -27.02 17.74 -2.83
CA PRO A 943 -26.63 19.01 -2.20
C PRO A 943 -27.55 19.57 -1.12
N GLN A 944 -28.81 19.16 -1.06
CA GLN A 944 -29.77 19.51 0.00
C GLN A 944 -29.42 18.91 1.39
N TRP A 945 -28.52 17.94 1.43
CA TRP A 945 -27.98 17.33 2.66
C TRP A 945 -26.59 17.87 3.03
N ILE A 946 -26.04 18.79 2.22
CA ILE A 946 -24.76 19.45 2.44
C ILE A 946 -25.03 20.81 3.13
N PRO A 947 -24.31 21.18 4.20
CA PRO A 947 -24.44 22.51 4.80
C PRO A 947 -24.12 23.62 3.79
N ILE A 948 -24.88 24.72 3.82
CA ILE A 948 -24.75 25.89 2.92
C ILE A 948 -23.36 26.57 2.97
N GLU A 949 -22.54 26.24 3.97
CA GLU A 949 -21.25 26.88 4.30
C GLU A 949 -20.04 26.29 3.53
N TRP A 950 -20.28 25.62 2.39
CA TRP A 950 -19.30 24.75 1.72
C TRP A 950 -18.67 25.32 0.45
#